data_AF-A0A7M5X4C6-F1
#
_entry.id   AF-A0A7M5X4C6-F1
#
_cell.length_a   1.000
_cell.length_b   1.000
_cell.length_c   1.000
_cell.angle_alpha   90.00
_cell.angle_beta   90.00
_cell.angle_gamma   90.00
#
_symmetry.space_group_name_H-M   'P 1'
#
loop_
_entity.id
_entity.type
_entity.pdbx_description
1 polymer ?
#
loop_
_entity_poly.entity_id
_entity_poly.type
_entity_poly.pdbx_seq_one_letter_code
_entity_poly.pdbx_strand_id
1 'polypeptide(L)'
;MNQRLNGITYLIITFIYSFLTFIVLLPEVRNKLYSKCVWRLDFVSCNKLLGVEAAYRLTLTMFVFYVTLSMVTINCRGNQLIAYCQDSCFTKLIVLILSNLAGFLFPFTRQTMESLFHIFLVSSALFLFVMFFTYLDCAHAFRIIWLRKARRSADEPTCYLCTWLFLIHLTTAFLYAISLDLILAFFFFNKLEQCLSTIVFLGINICLCLICCTISYFPNLRQRESSSQIVFATLFCSVSYVTWIALSDPENEHCNMYGTIFTGSILESSTSFRSLASLTMLIPVVLYQCLKKTDTSSYTLSLLIENAGINLIQCFDNFIVHISMATASAFVLMSVTNSYEPVLSIVETLGSAPKSSVVYFEGYNRIRFLLFCAVSSLLPICYLLVLLYRVVVTLVQNCKQYREEQRRMRENGETASTVENGEFVYIRISFAEAVRQLQLSRRELEALPYNQNETTLQYLLLQCFYITGHDLAYWHFPRHISQTYFKGRNGSNACTVISMIVGRFFARSDLAFQNDGYLNTDWLNLIYTAIEDGNRYYDTLIKEVGVLDLSIEEVYERLGPALNVALVHPSLPISFEAEVETATIIYQLKQLLLKRQKMVCLFIHKKRTSSFLIYETGQMVYVDSHAFGENGALMVSSSSEDTLQNLLIFLRDILCGSDNQLATLTIVDYEKRKTKENMFYK
;
A
#
# COMPACT_ATOMS: atom_id res chain seq x y z
N MET A 1 -5.35 -22.80 -14.48
CA MET A 1 -4.28 -23.06 -15.47
C MET A 1 -4.59 -22.38 -16.81
N ASN A 2 -5.80 -22.54 -17.37
CA ASN A 2 -6.21 -21.95 -18.65
C ASN A 2 -6.04 -20.43 -18.78
N GLN A 3 -6.36 -19.64 -17.75
CA GLN A 3 -6.29 -18.18 -17.85
C GLN A 3 -4.86 -17.62 -18.04
N ARG A 4 -3.85 -18.22 -17.40
CA ARG A 4 -2.45 -17.82 -17.62
C ARG A 4 -1.98 -18.19 -19.03
N LEU A 5 -2.43 -19.34 -19.53
CA LEU A 5 -2.14 -19.76 -20.89
C LEU A 5 -2.74 -18.77 -21.89
N ASN A 6 -3.99 -18.34 -21.67
CA ASN A 6 -4.64 -17.31 -22.49
C ASN A 6 -3.86 -15.99 -22.49
N GLY A 7 -3.42 -15.53 -21.32
CA GLY A 7 -2.58 -14.32 -21.20
C GLY A 7 -1.27 -14.45 -21.99
N ILE A 8 -0.58 -15.58 -21.90
CA ILE A 8 0.62 -15.87 -22.69
C ILE A 8 0.33 -15.90 -24.19
N THR A 9 -0.81 -16.45 -24.62
CA THR A 9 -1.21 -16.45 -26.03
C THR A 9 -1.38 -15.01 -26.55
N TYR A 10 -2.10 -14.14 -25.82
CA TYR A 10 -2.26 -12.74 -26.21
C TYR A 10 -0.93 -11.98 -26.22
N LEU A 11 -0.05 -12.28 -25.26
CA LEU A 11 1.31 -11.75 -25.22
C LEU A 11 2.07 -12.10 -26.51
N ILE A 12 2.13 -13.39 -26.85
CA ILE A 12 2.84 -13.88 -28.05
C ILE A 12 2.29 -13.23 -29.32
N ILE A 13 0.96 -13.23 -29.51
CA ILE A 13 0.34 -12.63 -30.69
C ILE A 13 0.71 -11.14 -30.79
N THR A 14 0.61 -10.39 -29.69
CA THR A 14 0.91 -8.95 -29.68
C THR A 14 2.36 -8.67 -30.02
N PHE A 15 3.30 -9.42 -29.44
CA PHE A 15 4.72 -9.25 -29.72
C PHE A 15 5.06 -9.61 -31.17
N ILE A 16 4.50 -10.70 -31.72
CA ILE A 16 4.70 -11.08 -33.12
C ILE A 16 4.20 -9.98 -34.05
N TYR A 17 2.96 -9.50 -33.88
CA TYR A 17 2.42 -8.45 -34.75
C TYR A 17 3.13 -7.11 -34.59
N SER A 18 3.56 -6.75 -33.38
CA SER A 18 4.34 -5.54 -33.14
C SER A 18 5.70 -5.61 -33.86
N PHE A 19 6.35 -6.78 -33.78
CA PHE A 19 7.60 -7.04 -34.49
C PHE A 19 7.42 -7.04 -36.01
N LEU A 20 6.34 -7.63 -36.53
CA LEU A 20 6.01 -7.56 -37.96
C LEU A 20 5.75 -6.13 -38.42
N THR A 21 5.00 -5.34 -37.64
CA THR A 21 4.72 -3.91 -37.92
C THR A 21 6.02 -3.11 -37.99
N PHE A 22 6.98 -3.41 -37.11
CA PHE A 22 8.31 -2.82 -37.15
C PHE A 22 9.12 -3.27 -38.39
N ILE A 23 9.13 -4.57 -38.69
CA ILE A 23 9.87 -5.13 -39.84
C ILE A 23 9.42 -4.51 -41.16
N VAL A 24 8.11 -4.38 -41.40
CA VAL A 24 7.59 -3.85 -42.68
C VAL A 24 7.94 -2.37 -42.91
N LEU A 25 8.35 -1.66 -41.86
CA LEU A 25 8.80 -0.26 -41.91
C LEU A 25 10.32 -0.11 -42.03
N LEU A 26 11.11 -1.17 -41.85
CA LEU A 26 12.57 -1.11 -41.95
C LEU A 26 13.02 -0.83 -43.41
N PRO A 27 13.91 0.15 -43.64
CA PRO A 27 14.31 0.57 -44.98
C PRO A 27 15.09 -0.52 -45.72
N GLU A 28 15.97 -1.26 -45.04
CA GLU A 28 16.74 -2.36 -45.63
C GLU A 28 15.83 -3.52 -46.06
N VAL A 29 14.87 -3.89 -45.20
CA VAL A 29 13.88 -4.92 -45.47
C VAL A 29 13.02 -4.49 -46.65
N ARG A 30 12.50 -3.26 -46.62
CA ARG A 30 11.74 -2.67 -47.72
C ARG A 30 12.52 -2.74 -49.02
N ASN A 31 13.73 -2.18 -49.10
CA ASN A 31 14.48 -2.11 -50.35
C ASN A 31 14.82 -3.50 -50.91
N LYS A 32 15.13 -4.47 -50.05
CA LYS A 32 15.51 -5.84 -50.44
C LYS A 32 14.31 -6.71 -50.83
N LEU A 33 13.19 -6.60 -50.12
CA LEU A 33 11.96 -7.36 -50.42
C LEU A 33 11.13 -6.70 -51.50
N TYR A 34 11.11 -5.39 -51.60
CA TYR A 34 10.33 -4.65 -52.59
C TYR A 34 10.75 -5.01 -54.01
N SER A 35 12.05 -5.01 -54.31
CA SER A 35 12.56 -5.47 -55.61
C SER A 35 12.07 -6.88 -55.94
N LYS A 36 12.26 -7.85 -55.03
CA LYS A 36 11.82 -9.25 -55.23
C LYS A 36 10.30 -9.40 -55.36
N CYS A 37 9.54 -8.57 -54.65
CA CYS A 37 8.09 -8.60 -54.65
C CYS A 37 7.53 -7.99 -55.94
N VAL A 38 8.07 -6.87 -56.43
CA VAL A 38 7.72 -6.31 -57.76
C VAL A 38 8.11 -7.25 -58.92
N TRP A 39 9.11 -8.12 -58.73
CA TRP A 39 9.41 -9.17 -59.70
C TRP A 39 8.37 -10.29 -59.76
N ARG A 40 7.57 -10.50 -58.70
CA ARG A 40 6.56 -11.57 -58.62
C ARG A 40 5.11 -11.06 -58.67
N LEU A 41 4.88 -9.82 -58.26
CA LEU A 41 3.61 -9.11 -58.16
C LEU A 41 3.75 -7.75 -58.85
N ASP A 42 2.64 -7.06 -59.10
CA ASP A 42 2.70 -5.69 -59.63
C ASP A 42 3.15 -4.66 -58.57
N PHE A 43 3.59 -3.49 -59.03
CA PHE A 43 4.06 -2.39 -58.18
C PHE A 43 3.01 -1.99 -57.11
N VAL A 44 1.74 -1.99 -57.51
CA VAL A 44 0.61 -1.61 -56.64
C VAL A 44 0.45 -2.63 -55.51
N SER A 45 0.37 -3.94 -55.80
CA SER A 45 0.24 -4.95 -54.75
C SER A 45 1.45 -4.99 -53.82
N CYS A 46 2.65 -4.74 -54.36
CA CYS A 46 3.86 -4.73 -53.57
C CYS A 46 3.93 -3.57 -52.56
N ASN A 47 3.46 -2.38 -52.97
CA ASN A 47 3.37 -1.22 -52.09
C ASN A 47 2.32 -1.41 -50.97
N LYS A 48 1.26 -2.20 -51.21
CA LYS A 48 0.29 -2.59 -50.18
C LYS A 48 0.85 -3.59 -49.16
N LEU A 49 1.80 -4.43 -49.59
CA LEU A 49 2.39 -5.52 -48.80
C LEU A 49 3.63 -5.10 -48.00
N LEU A 50 4.33 -4.03 -48.39
CA LEU A 50 5.56 -3.53 -47.76
C LEU A 50 5.51 -2.01 -47.56
N GLY A 51 5.74 -1.53 -46.33
CA GLY A 51 5.82 -0.10 -46.00
C GLY A 51 4.71 0.39 -45.06
N VAL A 52 4.37 1.68 -45.16
CA VAL A 52 3.43 2.36 -44.26
C VAL A 52 2.04 1.74 -44.35
N GLU A 53 1.54 1.48 -45.57
CA GLU A 53 0.23 0.84 -45.74
C GLU A 53 0.19 -0.55 -45.10
N ALA A 54 1.24 -1.36 -45.26
CA ALA A 54 1.34 -2.68 -44.64
C ALA A 54 1.30 -2.58 -43.11
N ALA A 55 2.00 -1.60 -42.52
CA ALA A 55 1.98 -1.35 -41.08
C ALA A 55 0.56 -1.01 -40.60
N TYR A 56 -0.15 -0.12 -41.30
CA TYR A 56 -1.55 0.22 -40.97
C TYR A 56 -2.49 -0.99 -41.10
N ARG A 57 -2.30 -1.85 -42.10
CA ARG A 57 -3.09 -3.10 -42.27
C ARG A 57 -2.86 -4.09 -41.13
N LEU A 58 -1.61 -4.28 -40.71
CA LEU A 58 -1.25 -5.14 -39.58
C LEU A 58 -1.82 -4.61 -38.26
N THR A 59 -1.73 -3.30 -38.04
CA THR A 59 -2.32 -2.67 -36.86
C THR A 59 -3.85 -2.73 -36.88
N LEU A 60 -4.49 -2.48 -38.02
CA LEU A 60 -5.95 -2.61 -38.16
C LEU A 60 -6.42 -4.04 -37.86
N THR A 61 -5.68 -5.03 -38.36
CA THR A 61 -5.94 -6.45 -38.09
C THR A 61 -5.93 -6.75 -36.58
N MET A 62 -4.92 -6.24 -35.87
CA MET A 62 -4.79 -6.43 -34.42
C MET A 62 -5.82 -5.65 -33.63
N PHE A 63 -6.12 -4.43 -34.07
CA PHE A 63 -7.13 -3.58 -33.46
C PHE A 63 -8.51 -4.24 -33.56
N VAL A 64 -8.90 -4.69 -34.76
CA VAL A 64 -10.17 -5.41 -34.99
C VAL A 64 -10.20 -6.73 -34.22
N PHE A 65 -9.09 -7.49 -34.18
CA PHE A 65 -8.99 -8.72 -33.40
C PHE A 65 -9.35 -8.49 -31.93
N TYR A 66 -8.69 -7.51 -31.28
CA TYR A 66 -8.91 -7.24 -29.87
C TYR A 66 -10.24 -6.55 -29.58
N VAL A 67 -10.71 -5.65 -30.45
CA VAL A 67 -12.05 -5.06 -30.30
C VAL A 67 -13.13 -6.15 -30.43
N THR A 68 -12.99 -7.08 -31.38
CA THR A 68 -13.94 -8.20 -31.52
C THR A 68 -13.94 -9.07 -30.27
N LEU A 69 -12.77 -9.43 -29.73
CA LEU A 69 -12.68 -10.14 -28.46
C LEU A 69 -13.31 -9.36 -27.30
N SER A 70 -13.08 -8.05 -27.23
CA SER A 70 -13.70 -7.21 -26.20
C SER A 70 -15.22 -7.30 -26.27
N MET A 71 -15.81 -7.20 -27.47
CA MET A 71 -17.25 -7.26 -27.70
C MET A 71 -17.84 -8.63 -27.33
N VAL A 72 -17.15 -9.72 -27.68
CA VAL A 72 -17.54 -11.09 -27.28
C VAL A 72 -17.54 -11.25 -25.76
N THR A 73 -16.68 -10.51 -25.06
CA THR A 73 -16.57 -10.55 -23.59
C THR A 73 -17.49 -9.56 -22.87
N ILE A 74 -18.38 -8.86 -23.58
CA ILE A 74 -19.40 -8.02 -22.95
C ILE A 74 -20.43 -8.94 -22.27
N ASN A 75 -20.64 -8.71 -20.97
CA ASN A 75 -21.66 -9.38 -20.17
C ASN A 75 -21.46 -10.91 -20.00
N CYS A 76 -20.22 -11.38 -19.74
CA CYS A 76 -19.90 -12.82 -19.55
C CYS A 76 -20.60 -13.51 -18.36
N ARG A 77 -21.54 -12.88 -17.64
CA ARG A 77 -22.14 -13.45 -16.43
C ARG A 77 -22.94 -14.71 -16.76
N GLY A 78 -22.42 -15.86 -16.31
CA GLY A 78 -23.14 -17.15 -16.33
C GLY A 78 -23.25 -17.83 -17.70
N ASN A 79 -22.65 -17.27 -18.76
CA ASN A 79 -22.76 -17.84 -20.10
C ASN A 79 -21.61 -18.80 -20.41
N GLN A 80 -21.89 -20.10 -20.40
CA GLN A 80 -20.92 -21.17 -20.69
C GLN A 80 -20.29 -21.04 -22.09
N LEU A 81 -21.01 -20.49 -23.07
CA LEU A 81 -20.50 -20.28 -24.43
C LEU A 81 -19.42 -19.20 -24.47
N ILE A 82 -19.59 -18.11 -23.72
CA ILE A 82 -18.60 -17.03 -23.68
C ILE A 82 -17.34 -17.48 -22.94
N ALA A 83 -17.51 -18.23 -21.84
CA ALA A 83 -16.38 -18.86 -21.15
C ALA A 83 -15.62 -19.84 -22.05
N TYR A 84 -16.33 -20.66 -22.83
CA TYR A 84 -15.72 -21.54 -23.84
C TYR A 84 -14.98 -20.75 -24.92
N CYS A 85 -15.55 -19.66 -25.45
CA CYS A 85 -14.88 -18.80 -26.44
C CYS A 85 -13.62 -18.13 -25.88
N GLN A 86 -13.60 -17.76 -24.61
CA GLN A 86 -12.41 -17.19 -23.97
C GLN A 86 -11.30 -18.22 -23.74
N ASP A 87 -11.66 -19.46 -23.41
CA ASP A 87 -10.70 -20.52 -23.11
C ASP A 87 -10.24 -21.29 -24.36
N SER A 88 -11.04 -21.31 -25.41
CA SER A 88 -10.72 -22.03 -26.65
C SER A 88 -9.67 -21.31 -27.49
N CYS A 89 -8.54 -21.96 -27.73
CA CYS A 89 -7.52 -21.48 -28.67
C CYS A 89 -8.05 -21.45 -30.12
N PHE A 90 -8.95 -22.37 -30.48
CA PHE A 90 -9.51 -22.47 -31.82
C PHE A 90 -10.38 -21.27 -32.18
N THR A 91 -11.20 -20.78 -31.24
CA THR A 91 -12.01 -19.57 -31.44
C THR A 91 -11.12 -18.35 -31.71
N LYS A 92 -10.02 -18.21 -30.94
CA LYS A 92 -9.05 -17.11 -31.14
C LYS A 92 -8.38 -17.19 -32.50
N LEU A 93 -8.03 -18.39 -32.96
CA LEU A 93 -7.48 -18.60 -34.29
C LEU A 93 -8.45 -18.19 -35.39
N ILE A 94 -9.74 -18.56 -35.28
CA ILE A 94 -10.77 -18.13 -36.25
C ILE A 94 -10.90 -16.61 -36.27
N VAL A 95 -11.04 -15.97 -35.10
CA VAL A 95 -11.17 -14.51 -35.01
C VAL A 95 -9.92 -13.83 -35.58
N LEU A 96 -8.73 -14.39 -35.36
CA LEU A 96 -7.50 -13.89 -35.94
C LEU A 96 -7.48 -14.04 -37.47
N ILE A 97 -7.88 -15.18 -38.03
CA ILE A 97 -7.95 -15.36 -39.50
C ILE A 97 -8.94 -14.36 -40.11
N LEU A 98 -10.12 -14.21 -39.51
CA LEU A 98 -11.14 -13.26 -39.96
C LEU A 98 -10.67 -11.81 -39.87
N SER A 99 -9.96 -11.44 -38.80
CA SER A 99 -9.43 -10.08 -38.65
C SER A 99 -8.31 -9.78 -39.65
N ASN A 100 -7.46 -10.77 -39.97
CA ASN A 100 -6.47 -10.63 -41.05
C ASN A 100 -7.17 -10.43 -42.39
N LEU A 101 -8.19 -11.24 -42.70
CA LEU A 101 -8.96 -11.10 -43.92
C LEU A 101 -9.58 -9.70 -44.01
N ALA A 102 -10.16 -9.21 -42.92
CA ALA A 102 -10.71 -7.85 -42.84
C ALA A 102 -9.64 -6.78 -43.08
N GLY A 103 -8.46 -6.87 -42.44
CA GLY A 103 -7.38 -5.90 -42.61
C GLY A 103 -6.78 -5.88 -44.02
N PHE A 104 -6.66 -7.04 -44.67
CA PHE A 104 -6.17 -7.14 -46.05
C PHE A 104 -7.19 -6.71 -47.09
N LEU A 105 -8.48 -7.02 -46.89
CA LEU A 105 -9.54 -6.65 -47.81
C LEU A 105 -10.02 -5.20 -47.64
N PHE A 106 -9.71 -4.55 -46.50
CA PHE A 106 -10.09 -3.16 -46.26
C PHE A 106 -9.50 -2.23 -47.35
N PRO A 107 -10.32 -1.38 -47.98
CA PRO A 107 -9.85 -0.48 -49.02
C PRO A 107 -9.10 0.71 -48.41
N PHE A 108 -7.80 0.79 -48.69
CA PHE A 108 -6.95 1.90 -48.26
C PHE A 108 -6.88 2.97 -49.35
N THR A 109 -7.85 3.88 -49.31
CA THR A 109 -7.84 5.16 -50.03
C THR A 109 -7.18 6.25 -49.17
N ARG A 110 -6.89 7.42 -49.76
CA ARG A 110 -6.36 8.59 -49.03
C ARG A 110 -7.23 8.96 -47.82
N GLN A 111 -8.53 9.08 -48.02
CA GLN A 111 -9.48 9.48 -46.98
C GLN A 111 -9.57 8.44 -45.84
N THR A 112 -9.53 7.16 -46.17
CA THR A 112 -9.54 6.09 -45.16
C THR A 112 -8.22 6.03 -44.38
N MET A 113 -7.08 6.30 -45.02
CA MET A 113 -5.78 6.38 -44.34
C MET A 113 -5.72 7.53 -43.33
N GLU A 114 -6.19 8.71 -43.74
CA GLU A 114 -6.29 9.90 -42.88
C GLU A 114 -7.23 9.64 -41.69
N SER A 115 -8.38 9.01 -41.94
CA SER A 115 -9.31 8.61 -40.87
C SER A 115 -8.68 7.60 -39.90
N LEU A 116 -8.00 6.58 -40.41
CA LEU A 116 -7.32 5.57 -39.59
C LEU A 116 -6.16 6.17 -38.80
N PHE A 117 -5.43 7.14 -39.36
CA PHE A 117 -4.41 7.89 -38.64
C PHE A 117 -5.00 8.55 -37.40
N HIS A 118 -6.09 9.30 -37.53
CA HIS A 118 -6.72 9.94 -36.37
C HIS A 118 -7.27 8.94 -35.35
N ILE A 119 -7.89 7.84 -35.81
CA ILE A 119 -8.39 6.77 -34.92
C ILE A 119 -7.24 6.16 -34.12
N PHE A 120 -6.13 5.82 -34.77
CA PHE A 120 -4.97 5.23 -34.11
C PHE A 120 -4.20 6.23 -33.26
N LEU A 121 -4.17 7.51 -33.64
CA LEU A 121 -3.59 8.59 -32.84
C LEU A 121 -4.35 8.76 -31.52
N VAL A 122 -5.69 8.84 -31.57
CA VAL A 122 -6.54 8.91 -30.37
C VAL A 122 -6.43 7.63 -29.54
N SER A 123 -6.42 6.46 -30.18
CA SER A 123 -6.25 5.18 -29.49
C SER A 123 -4.89 5.08 -28.77
N SER A 124 -3.82 5.58 -29.40
CA SER A 124 -2.49 5.69 -28.81
C SER A 124 -2.47 6.62 -27.59
N ALA A 125 -3.14 7.79 -27.69
CA ALA A 125 -3.32 8.70 -26.57
C ALA A 125 -4.11 8.06 -25.41
N LEU A 126 -5.15 7.27 -25.69
CA LEU A 126 -5.87 6.48 -24.68
C LEU A 126 -4.96 5.42 -24.04
N PHE A 127 -4.08 4.79 -24.83
CA PHE A 127 -3.12 3.83 -24.30
C PHE A 127 -2.13 4.49 -23.33
N LEU A 128 -1.75 5.76 -23.52
CA LEU A 128 -0.90 6.48 -22.57
C LEU A 128 -1.54 6.60 -21.17
N PHE A 129 -2.87 6.76 -21.08
CA PHE A 129 -3.59 6.69 -19.79
C PHE A 129 -3.50 5.29 -19.18
N VAL A 130 -3.77 4.26 -19.98
CA VAL A 130 -3.67 2.86 -19.54
C VAL A 130 -2.26 2.55 -19.04
N MET A 131 -1.25 2.98 -19.79
CA MET A 131 0.17 2.81 -19.48
C MET A 131 0.52 3.49 -18.15
N PHE A 132 0.11 4.75 -17.96
CA PHE A 132 0.32 5.51 -16.73
C PHE A 132 -0.27 4.80 -15.50
N PHE A 133 -1.57 4.46 -15.50
CA PHE A 133 -2.19 3.82 -14.35
C PHE A 133 -1.65 2.41 -14.11
N THR A 134 -1.36 1.65 -15.18
CA THR A 134 -0.72 0.33 -15.06
C THR A 134 0.65 0.44 -14.40
N TYR A 135 1.43 1.47 -14.69
CA TYR A 135 2.72 1.68 -14.02
C TYR A 135 2.57 1.97 -12.53
N LEU A 136 1.61 2.80 -12.13
CA LEU A 136 1.35 3.09 -10.71
C LEU A 136 0.95 1.81 -9.96
N ASP A 137 0.07 1.01 -10.55
CA ASP A 137 -0.34 -0.30 -10.01
C ASP A 137 0.84 -1.28 -9.92
N CYS A 138 1.68 -1.31 -10.95
CA CYS A 138 2.86 -2.16 -11.01
C CYS A 138 3.89 -1.77 -9.94
N ALA A 139 4.16 -0.47 -9.78
CA ALA A 139 5.07 0.06 -8.76
C ALA A 139 4.60 -0.27 -7.34
N HIS A 140 3.30 -0.13 -7.07
CA HIS A 140 2.71 -0.51 -5.78
C HIS A 140 2.78 -2.02 -5.52
N ALA A 141 2.46 -2.84 -6.53
CA ALA A 141 2.54 -4.29 -6.43
C ALA A 141 3.97 -4.77 -6.17
N PHE A 142 4.96 -4.24 -6.89
CA PHE A 142 6.37 -4.57 -6.67
C PHE A 142 6.85 -4.16 -5.29
N ARG A 143 6.47 -2.97 -4.82
CA ARG A 143 6.78 -2.53 -3.45
C ARG A 143 6.26 -3.53 -2.43
N ILE A 144 4.99 -3.92 -2.52
CA ILE A 144 4.40 -4.86 -1.57
C ILE A 144 5.15 -6.19 -1.60
N ILE A 145 5.47 -6.72 -2.79
CA ILE A 145 6.19 -7.99 -2.93
C ILE A 145 7.59 -7.89 -2.33
N TRP A 146 8.36 -6.85 -2.65
CA TRP A 146 9.73 -6.67 -2.16
C TRP A 146 9.77 -6.38 -0.66
N LEU A 147 8.82 -5.62 -0.12
CA LEU A 147 8.69 -5.42 1.33
C LEU A 147 8.30 -6.71 2.07
N ARG A 148 7.39 -7.52 1.52
CA ARG A 148 7.04 -8.83 2.11
C ARG A 148 8.24 -9.77 2.10
N LYS A 149 9.01 -9.80 1.00
CA LYS A 149 10.25 -10.58 0.92
C LYS A 149 11.29 -10.09 1.92
N ALA A 150 11.46 -8.77 2.06
CA ALA A 150 12.33 -8.18 3.08
C ALA A 150 11.91 -8.61 4.49
N ARG A 151 10.62 -8.48 4.85
CA ARG A 151 10.11 -8.84 6.19
C ARG A 151 10.23 -10.33 6.51
N ARG A 152 9.98 -11.22 5.55
CA ARG A 152 10.11 -12.68 5.74
C ARG A 152 11.54 -13.15 5.99
N SER A 153 12.52 -12.31 5.72
CA SER A 153 13.94 -12.60 5.92
C SER A 153 14.53 -11.75 7.05
N ALA A 154 13.70 -11.14 7.89
CA ALA A 154 14.14 -10.31 9.00
C ALA A 154 14.56 -11.13 10.24
N ASP A 155 14.28 -12.43 10.28
CA ASP A 155 14.59 -13.33 11.40
C ASP A 155 16.08 -13.71 11.49
N GLU A 156 16.86 -13.43 10.44
CA GLU A 156 18.33 -13.46 10.46
C GLU A 156 18.87 -12.18 9.80
N PRO A 157 19.77 -11.40 10.43
CA PRO A 157 20.35 -10.19 9.85
C PRO A 157 21.38 -10.57 8.78
N THR A 158 20.89 -11.11 7.66
CA THR A 158 21.70 -11.51 6.51
C THR A 158 21.67 -10.43 5.43
N CYS A 159 22.66 -10.48 4.54
CA CYS A 159 22.81 -9.61 3.36
C CYS A 159 21.51 -9.48 2.52
N TYR A 160 20.61 -10.46 2.60
CA TYR A 160 19.36 -10.56 1.85
C TYR A 160 18.27 -9.52 2.22
N LEU A 161 18.16 -9.11 3.49
CA LEU A 161 17.25 -8.03 3.92
C LEU A 161 17.68 -6.69 3.30
N CYS A 162 19.00 -6.42 3.32
CA CYS A 162 19.59 -5.26 2.68
C CYS A 162 19.34 -5.27 1.17
N THR A 163 19.39 -6.43 0.51
CA THR A 163 19.21 -6.52 -0.96
C THR A 163 17.85 -6.03 -1.44
N TRP A 164 16.73 -6.47 -0.82
CA TRP A 164 15.39 -6.06 -1.31
C TRP A 164 15.06 -4.61 -0.99
N LEU A 165 15.47 -4.10 0.17
CA LEU A 165 15.34 -2.68 0.51
C LEU A 165 16.23 -1.82 -0.39
N PHE A 166 17.48 -2.24 -0.62
CA PHE A 166 18.39 -1.61 -1.57
C PHE A 166 17.78 -1.59 -2.97
N LEU A 167 17.18 -2.68 -3.44
CA LEU A 167 16.54 -2.73 -4.76
C LEU A 167 15.36 -1.76 -4.89
N ILE A 168 14.52 -1.64 -3.86
CA ILE A 168 13.44 -0.63 -3.79
C ILE A 168 14.02 0.78 -3.95
N HIS A 169 15.05 1.11 -3.16
CA HIS A 169 15.66 2.44 -3.19
C HIS A 169 16.42 2.73 -4.48
N LEU A 170 17.17 1.75 -5.00
CA LEU A 170 17.89 1.85 -6.26
C LEU A 170 16.94 2.09 -7.43
N THR A 171 15.83 1.34 -7.49
CA THR A 171 14.82 1.52 -8.55
C THR A 171 14.14 2.88 -8.42
N THR A 172 13.83 3.31 -7.19
CA THR A 172 13.25 4.64 -6.94
C THR A 172 14.19 5.77 -7.37
N ALA A 173 15.48 5.68 -7.02
CA ALA A 173 16.50 6.65 -7.39
C ALA A 173 16.71 6.68 -8.92
N PHE A 174 16.76 5.51 -9.56
CA PHE A 174 16.90 5.40 -11.01
C PHE A 174 15.75 6.07 -11.78
N LEU A 175 14.50 5.89 -11.32
CA LEU A 175 13.34 6.54 -11.94
C LEU A 175 13.39 8.07 -11.79
N TYR A 176 13.80 8.58 -10.62
CA TYR A 176 14.00 10.01 -10.46
C TYR A 176 15.15 10.54 -11.32
N ALA A 177 16.27 9.80 -11.42
CA ALA A 177 17.40 10.18 -12.25
C ALA A 177 16.99 10.35 -13.72
N ILE A 178 16.34 9.35 -14.32
CA ILE A 178 15.83 9.45 -15.70
C ILE A 178 14.92 10.68 -15.88
N SER A 179 14.04 10.91 -14.92
CA SER A 179 13.10 12.04 -15.00
C SER A 179 13.80 13.39 -14.96
N LEU A 180 14.80 13.53 -14.07
CA LEU A 180 15.60 14.75 -13.96
C LEU A 180 16.49 14.94 -15.18
N ASP A 181 17.08 13.87 -15.71
CA ASP A 181 17.91 13.92 -16.91
C ASP A 181 17.11 14.38 -18.13
N LEU A 182 15.85 13.93 -18.29
CA LEU A 182 14.96 14.43 -19.35
C LEU A 182 14.65 15.92 -19.20
N ILE A 183 14.40 16.38 -17.97
CA ILE A 183 14.14 17.80 -17.68
C ILE A 183 15.39 18.63 -17.94
N LEU A 184 16.56 18.18 -17.47
CA LEU A 184 17.83 18.85 -17.70
C LEU A 184 18.17 18.91 -19.19
N ALA A 185 18.00 17.80 -19.93
CA ALA A 185 18.21 17.76 -21.36
C ALA A 185 17.34 18.82 -22.08
N PHE A 186 16.09 19.00 -21.65
CA PHE A 186 15.24 20.07 -22.19
C PHE A 186 15.86 21.46 -21.99
N PHE A 187 16.40 21.77 -20.81
CA PHE A 187 17.04 23.07 -20.56
C PHE A 187 18.39 23.24 -21.27
N PHE A 188 19.16 22.17 -21.44
CA PHE A 188 20.48 22.23 -22.08
C PHE A 188 20.43 22.36 -23.61
N PHE A 189 19.47 21.71 -24.26
CA PHE A 189 19.43 21.63 -25.72
C PHE A 189 18.54 22.68 -26.41
N ASN A 190 17.70 23.42 -25.67
CA ASN A 190 16.80 24.42 -26.24
C ASN A 190 17.24 25.86 -25.96
N LYS A 191 16.93 26.79 -26.88
CA LYS A 191 17.16 28.23 -26.67
C LYS A 191 16.06 28.84 -25.81
N LEU A 192 16.30 28.92 -24.49
CA LEU A 192 15.30 29.27 -23.49
C LEU A 192 14.56 30.60 -23.76
N GLU A 193 15.24 31.62 -24.28
CA GLU A 193 14.65 32.94 -24.56
C GLU A 193 13.49 32.89 -25.56
N GLN A 194 13.49 31.91 -26.47
CA GLN A 194 12.50 31.80 -27.54
C GLN A 194 11.40 30.77 -27.23
N CYS A 195 11.48 30.08 -26.09
CA CYS A 195 10.70 28.88 -25.78
C CYS A 195 9.87 29.00 -24.50
N LEU A 196 9.37 30.20 -24.21
CA LEU A 196 8.62 30.50 -23.00
C LEU A 196 7.41 29.57 -22.81
N SER A 197 6.58 29.37 -23.83
CA SER A 197 5.39 28.52 -23.75
C SER A 197 5.73 27.08 -23.35
N THR A 198 6.82 26.56 -23.90
CA THR A 198 7.31 25.21 -23.64
C THR A 198 7.85 25.05 -22.22
N ILE A 199 8.57 26.07 -21.73
CA ILE A 199 9.09 26.12 -20.34
C ILE A 199 7.92 26.19 -19.34
N VAL A 200 6.93 27.05 -19.60
CA VAL A 200 5.74 27.16 -18.75
C VAL A 200 4.98 25.84 -18.72
N PHE A 201 4.79 25.18 -19.87
CA PHE A 201 4.14 23.87 -19.94
C PHE A 201 4.89 22.79 -19.16
N LEU A 202 6.21 22.72 -19.31
CA LEU A 202 7.04 21.80 -18.53
C LEU A 202 6.91 22.07 -17.01
N GLY A 203 6.94 23.35 -16.60
CA GLY A 203 6.76 23.77 -15.22
C GLY A 203 5.41 23.39 -14.62
N ILE A 204 4.32 23.50 -15.39
CA ILE A 204 2.98 23.08 -14.97
C ILE A 204 2.94 21.58 -14.67
N ASN A 205 3.48 20.74 -15.55
CA ASN A 205 3.49 19.29 -15.34
C ASN A 205 4.33 18.89 -14.13
N ILE A 206 5.51 19.51 -13.95
CA ILE A 206 6.35 19.30 -12.75
C ILE A 206 5.59 19.70 -11.47
N CYS A 207 4.95 20.87 -11.48
CA CYS A 207 4.17 21.37 -10.34
C CYS A 207 3.02 20.42 -9.97
N LEU A 208 2.27 19.94 -10.96
CA LEU A 208 1.20 18.96 -10.76
C LEU A 208 1.71 17.66 -10.11
N CYS A 209 2.87 17.15 -10.54
CA CYS A 209 3.49 15.98 -9.93
C CYS A 209 3.91 16.24 -8.47
N LEU A 210 4.46 17.42 -8.16
CA LEU A 210 4.82 17.80 -6.79
C LEU A 210 3.59 17.92 -5.90
N ILE A 211 2.49 18.49 -6.38
CA ILE A 211 1.22 18.58 -5.64
C ILE A 211 0.69 17.17 -5.32
N CYS A 212 0.70 16.26 -6.31
CA CYS A 212 0.32 14.86 -6.08
C CYS A 212 1.18 14.20 -5.00
N CYS A 213 2.49 14.47 -5.02
CA CYS A 213 3.44 13.98 -4.01
C CYS A 213 3.07 14.51 -2.62
N THR A 214 2.89 15.83 -2.45
CA THR A 214 2.55 16.46 -1.17
C THR A 214 1.24 15.92 -0.59
N ILE A 215 0.18 15.82 -1.39
CA ILE A 215 -1.11 15.30 -0.92
C ILE A 215 -0.99 13.84 -0.50
N SER A 216 -0.19 13.05 -1.20
CA SER A 216 -0.03 11.64 -0.84
C SER A 216 0.70 11.44 0.50
N TYR A 217 1.51 12.42 0.96
CA TYR A 217 2.10 12.39 2.31
C TYR A 217 1.11 12.72 3.43
N PHE A 218 -0.13 13.09 3.11
CA PHE A 218 -1.14 13.43 4.11
C PHE A 218 -1.40 12.24 5.06
N PRO A 219 -1.36 12.45 6.39
CA PRO A 219 -1.30 11.38 7.39
C PRO A 219 -2.48 10.41 7.34
N ASN A 220 -3.68 10.90 6.99
CA ASN A 220 -4.89 10.08 6.89
C ASN A 220 -4.87 9.12 5.67
N LEU A 221 -4.09 9.42 4.63
CA LEU A 221 -3.87 8.49 3.51
C LEU A 221 -2.83 7.42 3.87
N ARG A 222 -1.86 7.76 4.74
CA ARG A 222 -0.74 6.89 5.12
C ARG A 222 -1.13 5.74 6.05
N GLN A 223 -2.20 5.88 6.84
CA GLN A 223 -2.73 4.81 7.71
C GLN A 223 -3.13 3.55 6.94
N ARG A 224 -3.31 3.64 5.61
CA ARG A 224 -3.66 2.51 4.74
C ARG A 224 -2.65 2.39 3.60
N GLU A 225 -1.44 1.86 3.85
CA GLU A 225 -0.39 1.41 2.90
C GLU A 225 -0.10 2.20 1.59
N SER A 226 -0.64 3.41 1.38
CA SER A 226 -0.88 3.93 0.01
C SER A 226 0.21 4.85 -0.52
N SER A 227 0.93 5.60 0.32
CA SER A 227 1.96 6.52 -0.16
C SER A 227 3.37 5.95 -0.04
N SER A 228 3.99 5.71 -1.20
CA SER A 228 5.35 5.21 -1.27
C SER A 228 6.19 5.97 -2.29
N GLN A 229 7.47 6.18 -1.96
CA GLN A 229 8.41 6.95 -2.76
C GLN A 229 8.56 6.40 -4.20
N ILE A 230 8.45 5.08 -4.37
CA ILE A 230 8.52 4.44 -5.69
C ILE A 230 7.32 4.79 -6.58
N VAL A 231 6.10 4.85 -6.03
CA VAL A 231 4.90 5.25 -6.78
C VAL A 231 5.02 6.69 -7.27
N PHE A 232 5.60 7.59 -6.45
CA PHE A 232 5.87 8.97 -6.87
C PHE A 232 6.97 9.05 -7.93
N ALA A 233 8.04 8.26 -7.79
CA ALA A 233 9.10 8.21 -8.79
C ALA A 233 8.56 7.71 -10.14
N THR A 234 7.67 6.72 -10.12
CA THR A 234 6.97 6.23 -11.31
C THR A 234 6.02 7.27 -11.91
N LEU A 235 5.26 7.99 -11.08
CA LEU A 235 4.42 9.10 -11.53
C LEU A 235 5.26 10.19 -12.21
N PHE A 236 6.35 10.60 -11.58
CA PHE A 236 7.23 11.64 -12.10
C PHE A 236 7.87 11.20 -13.43
N CYS A 237 8.39 9.97 -13.51
CA CYS A 237 8.99 9.41 -14.71
C CYS A 237 8.00 9.28 -15.88
N SER A 238 6.80 8.77 -15.62
CA SER A 238 5.79 8.60 -16.67
C SER A 238 5.26 9.93 -17.20
N VAL A 239 5.02 10.93 -16.35
CA VAL A 239 4.62 12.28 -16.78
C VAL A 239 5.75 12.98 -17.52
N SER A 240 6.99 12.90 -17.04
CA SER A 240 8.15 13.46 -17.74
C SER A 240 8.36 12.83 -19.12
N TYR A 241 8.17 11.51 -19.25
CA TYR A 241 8.23 10.81 -20.53
C TYR A 241 7.15 11.28 -21.52
N VAL A 242 5.89 11.38 -21.09
CA VAL A 242 4.80 11.87 -21.96
C VAL A 242 4.98 13.35 -22.31
N THR A 243 5.48 14.15 -21.36
CA THR A 243 5.86 15.55 -21.60
C THR A 243 6.95 15.62 -22.66
N TRP A 244 7.99 14.80 -22.56
CA TRP A 244 9.06 14.72 -23.58
C TRP A 244 8.52 14.33 -24.96
N ILE A 245 7.61 13.35 -25.05
CA ILE A 245 6.95 13.00 -26.31
C ILE A 245 6.21 14.19 -26.92
N ALA A 246 5.46 14.94 -26.10
CA ALA A 246 4.72 16.11 -26.56
C ALA A 246 5.66 17.23 -27.03
N LEU A 247 6.78 17.42 -26.33
CA LEU A 247 7.73 18.52 -26.58
C LEU A 247 8.79 18.20 -27.65
N SER A 248 8.93 16.95 -28.07
CA SER A 248 9.86 16.55 -29.15
C SER A 248 9.36 16.92 -30.55
N ASP A 249 8.28 17.69 -30.64
CA ASP A 249 7.61 18.07 -31.88
C ASP A 249 6.97 19.48 -31.81
N PRO A 250 7.70 20.54 -31.45
CA PRO A 250 7.17 21.89 -31.48
C PRO A 250 7.28 22.51 -32.87
N GLU A 251 6.35 23.42 -33.17
CA GLU A 251 6.29 24.21 -34.40
C GLU A 251 7.57 25.05 -34.63
N ASN A 252 8.23 25.47 -33.54
CA ASN A 252 9.47 26.24 -33.59
C ASN A 252 10.69 25.32 -33.43
N GLU A 253 11.51 25.25 -34.48
CA GLU A 253 12.74 24.44 -34.53
C GLU A 253 13.72 24.78 -33.40
N HIS A 254 13.74 26.02 -32.90
CA HIS A 254 14.61 26.44 -31.78
C HIS A 254 14.15 25.95 -30.41
N CYS A 255 12.91 25.49 -30.32
CA CYS A 255 12.29 24.94 -29.12
C CYS A 255 12.13 23.43 -29.17
N ASN A 256 12.72 22.82 -30.20
CA ASN A 256 12.82 21.39 -30.35
C ASN A 256 14.25 20.99 -30.01
N MET A 257 14.44 19.83 -29.37
CA MET A 257 15.78 19.23 -29.17
C MET A 257 16.33 18.67 -30.49
N TYR A 258 16.06 19.34 -31.62
CA TYR A 258 16.39 18.93 -32.97
C TYR A 258 17.90 18.75 -33.12
N GLY A 259 18.35 17.77 -33.91
CA GLY A 259 19.79 17.50 -34.04
C GLY A 259 20.35 16.52 -33.00
N THR A 260 19.57 16.16 -31.96
CA THR A 260 20.04 15.33 -30.85
C THR A 260 19.53 13.89 -30.96
N ILE A 261 20.14 12.99 -30.15
CA ILE A 261 19.64 11.63 -30.00
C ILE A 261 18.16 11.59 -29.57
N PHE A 262 17.66 12.61 -28.87
CA PHE A 262 16.30 12.63 -28.32
C PHE A 262 15.19 12.89 -29.35
N THR A 263 15.50 13.56 -30.46
CA THR A 263 14.52 13.88 -31.53
C THR A 263 14.78 13.07 -32.80
N GLY A 264 15.94 12.42 -32.90
CA GLY A 264 16.25 11.45 -33.94
C GLY A 264 16.48 12.09 -35.30
N SER A 265 17.60 12.78 -35.46
CA SER A 265 18.09 13.28 -36.75
C SER A 265 19.45 12.69 -37.13
N ILE A 266 19.72 11.43 -36.78
CA ILE A 266 20.78 10.69 -37.46
C ILE A 266 20.11 10.01 -38.66
N LEU A 267 20.34 10.63 -39.81
CA LEU A 267 19.97 10.23 -41.15
C LEU A 267 20.18 8.71 -41.38
N GLU A 268 19.36 8.18 -42.30
CA GLU A 268 19.41 6.83 -42.94
C GLU A 268 18.65 5.67 -42.28
N SER A 269 18.42 5.65 -40.96
CA SER A 269 17.57 4.61 -40.34
C SER A 269 16.15 5.15 -40.06
N SER A 270 15.10 4.41 -40.43
CA SER A 270 13.70 4.81 -40.23
C SER A 270 13.25 4.85 -38.76
N THR A 271 14.15 4.56 -37.82
CA THR A 271 13.83 4.32 -36.40
C THR A 271 14.49 5.38 -35.52
N SER A 272 13.68 6.27 -34.93
CA SER A 272 14.14 7.28 -33.98
C SER A 272 14.38 6.68 -32.58
N PHE A 273 15.25 7.31 -31.78
CA PHE A 273 15.39 6.97 -30.35
C PHE A 273 14.06 7.09 -29.60
N ARG A 274 13.20 8.05 -29.99
CA ARG A 274 11.84 8.21 -29.47
C ARG A 274 11.00 6.95 -29.69
N SER A 275 11.07 6.35 -30.88
CA SER A 275 10.41 5.07 -31.16
C SER A 275 10.96 3.96 -30.24
N LEU A 276 12.28 3.85 -30.09
CA LEU A 276 12.90 2.83 -29.25
C LEU A 276 12.51 2.98 -27.77
N ALA A 277 12.55 4.21 -27.25
CA ALA A 277 12.12 4.52 -25.89
C ALA A 277 10.65 4.15 -25.68
N SER A 278 9.79 4.44 -26.66
CA SER A 278 8.35 4.14 -26.57
C SER A 278 8.04 2.64 -26.61
N LEU A 279 8.72 1.88 -27.47
CA LEU A 279 8.62 0.42 -27.47
C LEU A 279 9.16 -0.19 -26.17
N THR A 280 10.21 0.38 -25.59
CA THR A 280 10.76 -0.06 -24.29
C THR A 280 9.76 0.17 -23.16
N MET A 281 9.11 1.33 -23.13
CA MET A 281 8.07 1.66 -22.15
C MET A 281 6.82 0.77 -22.32
N LEU A 282 6.46 0.39 -23.54
CA LEU A 282 5.34 -0.51 -23.79
C LEU A 282 5.48 -1.90 -23.13
N ILE A 283 6.69 -2.47 -23.12
CA ILE A 283 6.92 -3.87 -22.75
C ILE A 283 6.43 -4.22 -21.33
N PRO A 284 6.80 -3.49 -20.26
CA PRO A 284 6.33 -3.80 -18.92
C PRO A 284 4.81 -3.75 -18.75
N VAL A 285 4.12 -2.85 -19.48
CA VAL A 285 2.66 -2.69 -19.40
C VAL A 285 1.96 -3.88 -20.01
N VAL A 286 2.37 -4.30 -21.22
CA VAL A 286 1.80 -5.47 -21.89
C VAL A 286 2.09 -6.74 -21.10
N LEU A 287 3.30 -6.90 -20.58
CA LEU A 287 3.67 -8.02 -19.71
C LEU A 287 2.80 -8.07 -18.46
N TYR A 288 2.65 -6.93 -17.76
CA TYR A 288 1.84 -6.86 -16.57
C TYR A 288 0.39 -7.23 -16.87
N GLN A 289 -0.24 -6.63 -17.90
CA GLN A 289 -1.64 -6.92 -18.23
C GLN A 289 -1.88 -8.38 -18.64
N CYS A 290 -0.96 -8.99 -19.38
CA CYS A 290 -1.10 -10.38 -19.82
C CYS A 290 -0.78 -11.41 -18.73
N LEU A 291 0.10 -11.09 -17.78
CA LEU A 291 0.59 -12.04 -16.76
C LEU A 291 -0.01 -11.83 -15.37
N LYS A 292 -0.71 -10.71 -15.15
CA LYS A 292 -1.39 -10.39 -13.88
C LYS A 292 -2.38 -11.50 -13.51
N LYS A 293 -2.37 -11.91 -12.24
CA LYS A 293 -3.36 -12.86 -11.70
C LYS A 293 -4.69 -12.14 -11.44
N THR A 294 -5.81 -12.81 -11.65
CA THR A 294 -7.16 -12.27 -11.36
C THR A 294 -7.32 -11.71 -9.95
N ASP A 295 -6.64 -12.30 -8.98
CA ASP A 295 -6.84 -11.94 -7.57
C ASP A 295 -5.97 -10.74 -7.14
N THR A 296 -5.18 -10.16 -8.05
CA THR A 296 -4.35 -8.99 -7.73
C THR A 296 -5.17 -7.70 -7.86
N SER A 297 -5.49 -7.09 -6.72
CA SER A 297 -6.18 -5.81 -6.66
C SER A 297 -5.37 -4.70 -7.35
N SER A 298 -6.07 -3.84 -8.09
CA SER A 298 -5.48 -2.61 -8.63
C SER A 298 -5.36 -1.57 -7.51
N TYR A 299 -4.17 -0.98 -7.37
CA TYR A 299 -3.91 0.06 -6.38
C TYR A 299 -4.74 1.31 -6.66
N THR A 300 -4.71 1.79 -7.91
CA THR A 300 -5.46 2.98 -8.34
C THR A 300 -6.98 2.78 -8.23
N LEU A 301 -7.49 1.58 -8.56
CA LEU A 301 -8.90 1.25 -8.35
C LEU A 301 -9.27 1.17 -6.86
N SER A 302 -8.37 0.66 -6.01
CA SER A 302 -8.61 0.60 -4.55
C SER A 302 -8.72 1.98 -3.89
N LEU A 303 -8.18 3.03 -4.53
CA LEU A 303 -8.39 4.41 -4.09
C LEU A 303 -9.81 4.91 -4.38
N LEU A 304 -10.46 4.38 -5.42
CA LEU A 304 -11.79 4.80 -5.87
C LEU A 304 -12.93 3.95 -5.26
N ILE A 305 -12.74 2.64 -5.17
CA ILE A 305 -13.79 1.69 -4.81
C ILE A 305 -13.36 0.86 -3.61
N GLU A 306 -14.18 0.88 -2.56
CA GLU A 306 -13.85 0.26 -1.28
C GLU A 306 -14.42 -1.16 -1.10
N ASN A 307 -15.38 -1.55 -1.93
CA ASN A 307 -16.00 -2.89 -1.96
C ASN A 307 -16.77 -3.10 -3.28
N ALA A 308 -16.08 -3.50 -4.35
CA ALA A 308 -16.78 -4.05 -5.52
C ALA A 308 -16.91 -5.57 -5.36
N GLY A 309 -18.12 -6.09 -5.55
CA GLY A 309 -18.38 -7.53 -5.50
C GLY A 309 -17.53 -8.27 -6.53
N ILE A 310 -16.89 -9.36 -6.08
CA ILE A 310 -15.91 -10.18 -6.81
C ILE A 310 -16.39 -10.58 -8.23
N ASN A 311 -17.70 -10.77 -8.42
CA ASN A 311 -18.30 -11.25 -9.67
C ASN A 311 -18.68 -10.16 -10.70
N LEU A 312 -18.69 -8.86 -10.33
CA LEU A 312 -18.91 -7.77 -11.29
C LEU A 312 -17.58 -7.33 -11.95
N ILE A 313 -16.47 -7.48 -11.21
CA ILE A 313 -15.13 -7.05 -11.60
C ILE A 313 -14.56 -7.94 -12.71
N GLN A 314 -14.72 -9.26 -12.61
CA GLN A 314 -14.04 -10.21 -13.51
C GLN A 314 -14.48 -10.13 -14.99
N CYS A 315 -15.75 -9.82 -15.27
CA CYS A 315 -16.23 -9.63 -16.64
C CYS A 315 -15.78 -8.28 -17.23
N PHE A 316 -15.80 -7.24 -16.39
CA PHE A 316 -15.35 -5.90 -16.75
C PHE A 316 -13.83 -5.88 -17.03
N ASP A 317 -13.06 -6.66 -16.27
CA ASP A 317 -11.61 -6.80 -16.42
C ASP A 317 -11.22 -7.38 -17.80
N ASN A 318 -11.88 -8.44 -18.26
CA ASN A 318 -11.55 -9.05 -19.56
C ASN A 318 -11.87 -8.11 -20.73
N PHE A 319 -13.01 -7.41 -20.66
CA PHE A 319 -13.36 -6.38 -21.65
C PHE A 319 -12.28 -5.29 -21.71
N ILE A 320 -11.89 -4.74 -20.55
CA ILE A 320 -10.87 -3.68 -20.45
C ILE A 320 -9.52 -4.16 -20.96
N VAL A 321 -9.10 -5.39 -20.64
CA VAL A 321 -7.82 -5.95 -21.09
C VAL A 321 -7.78 -6.08 -22.61
N HIS A 322 -8.89 -6.46 -23.26
CA HIS A 322 -8.91 -6.51 -24.72
C HIS A 322 -8.87 -5.11 -25.35
N ILE A 323 -9.62 -4.15 -24.80
CA ILE A 323 -9.54 -2.74 -25.27
C ILE A 323 -8.14 -2.16 -25.06
N SER A 324 -7.49 -2.41 -23.92
CA SER A 324 -6.13 -1.93 -23.68
C SER A 324 -5.15 -2.50 -24.70
N MET A 325 -5.26 -3.79 -25.02
CA MET A 325 -4.40 -4.44 -26.04
C MET A 325 -4.68 -3.93 -27.46
N ALA A 326 -5.93 -3.58 -27.79
CA ALA A 326 -6.25 -2.90 -29.05
C ALA A 326 -5.54 -1.53 -29.11
N THR A 327 -5.66 -0.72 -28.07
CA THR A 327 -4.99 0.59 -28.00
C THR A 327 -3.46 0.49 -27.96
N ALA A 328 -2.91 -0.58 -27.38
CA ALA A 328 -1.48 -0.89 -27.40
C ALA A 328 -0.96 -1.12 -28.83
N SER A 329 -1.72 -1.82 -29.67
CA SER A 329 -1.35 -2.04 -31.07
C SER A 329 -1.31 -0.73 -31.87
N ALA A 330 -2.24 0.21 -31.60
CA ALA A 330 -2.21 1.55 -32.18
C ALA A 330 -1.01 2.36 -31.66
N PHE A 331 -0.68 2.25 -30.38
CA PHE A 331 0.50 2.88 -29.79
C PHE A 331 1.82 2.42 -30.44
N VAL A 332 1.95 1.13 -30.77
CA VAL A 332 3.11 0.59 -31.52
C VAL A 332 3.24 1.27 -32.87
N LEU A 333 2.17 1.31 -33.67
CA LEU A 333 2.19 1.94 -34.99
C LEU A 333 2.56 3.42 -34.88
N MET A 334 1.90 4.14 -33.99
CA MET A 334 2.15 5.56 -33.74
C MET A 334 3.56 5.82 -33.21
N SER A 335 4.17 4.89 -32.47
CA SER A 335 5.56 5.04 -32.01
C SER A 335 6.56 4.85 -33.14
N VAL A 336 6.42 3.78 -33.94
CA VAL A 336 7.36 3.45 -35.02
C VAL A 336 7.26 4.42 -36.19
N THR A 337 6.09 5.02 -36.41
CA THR A 337 5.89 6.08 -37.42
C THR A 337 6.14 7.49 -36.89
N ASN A 338 6.64 7.64 -35.65
CA ASN A 338 6.76 8.91 -34.92
C ASN A 338 5.44 9.71 -34.83
N SER A 339 4.31 9.04 -35.04
CA SER A 339 2.97 9.61 -35.09
C SER A 339 2.85 10.71 -36.16
N TYR A 340 3.70 10.67 -37.19
CA TYR A 340 3.62 11.61 -38.30
C TYR A 340 2.40 11.29 -39.15
N GLU A 341 1.78 12.34 -39.66
CA GLU A 341 0.65 12.21 -40.56
C GLU A 341 1.13 11.65 -41.91
N PRO A 342 0.50 10.59 -42.45
CA PRO A 342 0.86 10.05 -43.74
C PRO A 342 0.31 10.94 -44.86
N VAL A 343 1.19 11.67 -45.56
CA VAL A 343 0.78 12.48 -46.72
C VAL A 343 0.91 11.65 -48.00
N LEU A 344 -0.22 11.32 -48.63
CA LEU A 344 -0.23 10.72 -49.97
C LEU A 344 -0.02 11.80 -51.04
N SER A 345 1.17 11.86 -51.64
CA SER A 345 1.40 12.63 -52.86
C SER A 345 1.15 11.78 -54.09
N ILE A 346 0.22 12.21 -54.96
CA ILE A 346 -0.06 11.54 -56.23
C ILE A 346 0.93 12.07 -57.26
N VAL A 347 1.93 11.28 -57.67
CA VAL A 347 2.82 11.66 -58.78
C VAL A 347 2.12 11.34 -60.10
N GLU A 348 1.70 12.38 -60.83
CA GLU A 348 1.29 12.25 -62.23
C GLU A 348 2.48 11.86 -63.09
N THR A 349 2.59 10.58 -63.43
CA THR A 349 3.49 10.13 -64.50
C THR A 349 2.90 10.57 -65.84
N LEU A 350 3.64 11.38 -66.60
CA LEU A 350 3.32 11.68 -68.00
C LEU A 350 3.33 10.36 -68.80
N GLY A 351 2.15 9.85 -69.13
CA GLY A 351 1.97 8.70 -70.03
C GLY A 351 1.34 7.46 -69.39
N SER A 352 0.01 7.43 -69.34
CA SER A 352 -0.88 6.24 -69.30
C SER A 352 -0.44 4.99 -68.50
N ALA A 353 -0.62 5.04 -67.16
CA ALA A 353 -1.05 3.98 -66.20
C ALA A 353 -0.70 4.46 -64.75
N PRO A 354 -1.38 4.01 -63.67
CA PRO A 354 -1.73 4.86 -62.53
C PRO A 354 -0.54 5.35 -61.69
N LYS A 355 -0.76 6.57 -61.22
CA LYS A 355 0.08 7.49 -60.45
C LYS A 355 0.59 6.86 -59.16
N SER A 356 1.91 6.78 -58.99
CA SER A 356 2.52 6.33 -57.75
C SER A 356 2.20 7.32 -56.62
N SER A 357 1.59 6.82 -55.54
CA SER A 357 1.43 7.60 -54.32
C SER A 357 2.70 7.47 -53.47
N VAL A 358 3.58 8.46 -53.50
CA VAL A 358 4.70 8.49 -52.56
C VAL A 358 4.15 9.01 -51.23
N VAL A 359 4.19 8.16 -50.21
CA VAL A 359 3.83 8.53 -48.83
C VAL A 359 5.08 9.12 -48.18
N TYR A 360 5.06 10.42 -47.91
CA TYR A 360 6.00 11.04 -46.98
C TYR A 360 5.29 11.44 -45.70
N PHE A 361 6.05 11.55 -44.62
CA PHE A 361 5.55 11.89 -43.30
C PHE A 361 5.73 13.39 -43.08
N GLU A 362 4.65 14.09 -42.73
CA GLU A 362 4.76 15.50 -42.36
C GLU A 362 5.21 15.60 -40.90
N GLY A 363 6.29 16.35 -40.70
CA GLY A 363 7.02 16.40 -39.44
C GLY A 363 6.22 17.00 -38.31
N TYR A 364 5.46 18.08 -38.54
CA TYR A 364 4.67 18.75 -37.51
C TYR A 364 3.17 18.58 -37.76
N ASN A 365 2.41 18.20 -36.74
CA ASN A 365 0.95 18.15 -36.79
C ASN A 365 0.37 18.78 -35.52
N ARG A 366 -0.41 19.86 -35.69
CA ARG A 366 -0.99 20.62 -34.58
C ARG A 366 -1.96 19.81 -33.71
N ILE A 367 -2.76 18.93 -34.31
CA ILE A 367 -3.71 18.07 -33.59
C ILE A 367 -2.95 17.09 -32.69
N ARG A 368 -1.91 16.44 -33.22
CA ARG A 368 -1.03 15.56 -32.43
C ARG A 368 -0.39 16.30 -31.27
N PHE A 369 0.21 17.46 -31.53
CA PHE A 369 0.88 18.25 -30.50
C PHE A 369 -0.08 18.60 -29.36
N LEU A 370 -1.25 19.17 -29.69
CA LEU A 370 -2.27 19.52 -28.71
C LEU A 370 -2.79 18.30 -27.94
N LEU A 371 -3.00 17.16 -28.62
CA LEU A 371 -3.45 15.93 -28.00
C LEU A 371 -2.44 15.42 -26.96
N PHE A 372 -1.16 15.32 -27.32
CA PHE A 372 -0.15 14.84 -26.37
C PHE A 372 0.14 15.83 -25.24
N CYS A 373 0.08 17.14 -25.50
CA CYS A 373 0.14 18.14 -24.43
C CYS A 373 -1.04 17.98 -23.46
N ALA A 374 -2.26 17.82 -23.97
CA ALA A 374 -3.46 17.62 -23.15
C ALA A 374 -3.37 16.33 -22.33
N VAL A 375 -2.98 15.22 -22.96
CA VAL A 375 -2.78 13.94 -22.26
C VAL A 375 -1.75 14.11 -21.15
N SER A 376 -0.59 14.71 -21.42
CA SER A 376 0.49 14.86 -20.44
C SER A 376 0.03 15.52 -19.15
N SER A 377 -0.78 16.59 -19.24
CA SER A 377 -1.30 17.29 -18.07
C SER A 377 -2.52 16.61 -17.46
N LEU A 378 -3.37 15.95 -18.26
CA LEU A 378 -4.52 15.21 -17.75
C LEU A 378 -4.10 14.00 -16.90
N LEU A 379 -2.98 13.33 -17.19
CA LEU A 379 -2.50 12.19 -16.40
C LEU A 379 -2.32 12.51 -14.90
N PRO A 380 -1.48 13.48 -14.49
CA PRO A 380 -1.34 13.85 -13.09
C PRO A 380 -2.61 14.52 -12.53
N ILE A 381 -3.41 15.23 -13.33
CA ILE A 381 -4.70 15.80 -12.89
C ILE A 381 -5.68 14.69 -12.51
N CYS A 382 -5.84 13.66 -13.34
CA CYS A 382 -6.71 12.53 -13.03
C CYS A 382 -6.25 11.82 -11.76
N TYR A 383 -4.94 11.59 -11.59
CA TYR A 383 -4.42 11.00 -10.36
C TYR A 383 -4.63 11.90 -9.13
N LEU A 384 -4.46 13.21 -9.28
CA LEU A 384 -4.74 14.21 -8.25
C LEU A 384 -6.22 14.15 -7.82
N LEU A 385 -7.14 14.07 -8.77
CA LEU A 385 -8.58 13.95 -8.49
C LEU A 385 -8.90 12.66 -7.73
N VAL A 386 -8.26 11.53 -8.08
CA VAL A 386 -8.39 10.26 -7.36
C VAL A 386 -7.90 10.40 -5.91
N LEU A 387 -6.76 11.05 -5.69
CA LEU A 387 -6.23 11.31 -4.34
C LEU A 387 -7.16 12.22 -3.53
N LEU A 388 -7.63 13.32 -4.13
CA LEU A 388 -8.54 14.26 -3.48
C LEU A 388 -9.87 13.59 -3.13
N TYR A 389 -10.45 12.81 -4.05
CA TYR A 389 -11.64 12.01 -3.78
C TYR A 389 -11.42 11.09 -2.57
N ARG A 390 -10.28 10.39 -2.52
CA ARG A 390 -9.96 9.50 -1.39
C ARG A 390 -9.81 10.26 -0.07
N VAL A 391 -9.20 11.44 -0.08
CA VAL A 391 -9.12 12.31 1.11
C VAL A 391 -10.52 12.71 1.57
N VAL A 392 -11.37 13.17 0.65
CA VAL A 392 -12.75 13.57 0.96
C VAL A 392 -13.57 12.41 1.49
N VAL A 393 -13.50 11.23 0.86
CA VAL A 393 -14.22 10.03 1.34
C VAL A 393 -13.76 9.64 2.74
N THR A 394 -12.45 9.61 3.00
CA THR A 394 -11.91 9.32 4.33
C THR A 394 -12.39 10.35 5.37
N LEU A 395 -12.38 11.64 5.03
CA LEU A 395 -12.89 12.70 5.92
C LEU A 395 -14.39 12.56 6.18
N VAL A 396 -15.19 12.27 5.14
CA VAL A 396 -16.63 12.06 5.26
C VAL A 396 -16.94 10.81 6.09
N GLN A 397 -16.19 9.72 5.91
CA GLN A 397 -16.34 8.51 6.71
C GLN A 397 -16.01 8.77 8.18
N ASN A 398 -14.90 9.45 8.46
CA ASN A 398 -14.54 9.83 9.83
C ASN A 398 -15.61 10.75 10.44
N CYS A 399 -16.16 11.71 9.68
CA CYS A 399 -17.27 12.56 10.14
C CYS A 399 -18.59 11.79 10.31
N LYS A 400 -18.87 10.77 9.49
CA LYS A 400 -20.05 9.91 9.62
C LYS A 400 -19.93 9.00 10.83
N GLN A 401 -18.78 8.35 11.01
CA GLN A 401 -18.47 7.57 12.21
C GLN A 401 -18.61 8.44 13.45
N TYR A 402 -18.02 9.64 13.46
CA TYR A 402 -18.18 10.59 14.55
C TYR A 402 -19.65 11.00 14.78
N ARG A 403 -20.44 11.25 13.72
CA ARG A 403 -21.87 11.58 13.84
C ARG A 403 -22.76 10.41 14.26
N GLU A 404 -22.46 9.19 13.82
CA GLU A 404 -23.16 7.97 14.22
C GLU A 404 -22.81 7.61 15.66
N GLU A 405 -21.57 7.81 16.07
CA GLU A 405 -21.12 7.71 17.47
C GLU A 405 -21.85 8.76 18.32
N GLN A 406 -21.98 10.01 17.86
CA GLN A 406 -22.79 11.03 18.54
C GLN A 406 -24.30 10.75 18.54
N ARG A 407 -24.87 10.16 17.47
CA ARG A 407 -26.28 9.74 17.44
C ARG A 407 -26.53 8.57 18.39
N ARG A 408 -25.66 7.57 18.42
CA ARG A 408 -25.72 6.47 19.39
C ARG A 408 -25.59 6.99 20.83
N MET A 409 -24.74 8.00 21.06
CA MET A 409 -24.65 8.68 22.36
C MET A 409 -25.95 9.42 22.73
N ARG A 410 -26.67 10.01 21.77
CA ARG A 410 -27.98 10.69 21.99
C ARG A 410 -29.14 9.72 22.16
N GLU A 411 -29.20 8.67 21.34
CA GLU A 411 -30.22 7.60 21.41
C GLU A 411 -30.07 6.79 22.69
N ASN A 412 -28.85 6.49 23.13
CA ASN A 412 -28.59 5.90 24.45
C ASN A 412 -28.82 6.90 25.59
N GLY A 413 -28.75 8.21 25.32
CA GLY A 413 -29.01 9.29 26.26
C GLY A 413 -30.51 9.53 26.54
N GLU A 414 -31.41 9.18 25.62
CA GLU A 414 -32.87 9.30 25.82
C GLU A 414 -33.50 8.10 26.56
N THR A 415 -32.76 6.99 26.71
CA THR A 415 -33.12 5.89 27.65
C THR A 415 -32.47 6.01 29.02
N ALA A 416 -31.80 7.11 29.33
CA ALA A 416 -31.25 7.40 30.66
C ALA A 416 -32.25 8.21 31.50
N SER A 417 -33.45 7.67 31.72
CA SER A 417 -34.35 8.16 32.76
C SER A 417 -35.14 7.04 33.43
N THR A 418 -34.44 6.22 34.20
CA THR A 418 -35.01 5.62 35.41
C THR A 418 -33.91 5.59 36.47
N VAL A 419 -33.95 6.61 37.32
CA VAL A 419 -33.39 6.56 38.67
C VAL A 419 -34.23 5.56 39.45
N GLU A 420 -33.66 4.40 39.77
CA GLU A 420 -34.12 3.57 40.87
C GLU A 420 -32.92 3.13 41.72
N ASN A 421 -32.78 3.82 42.85
CA ASN A 421 -32.32 3.37 44.17
C ASN A 421 -31.37 2.16 44.26
N GLY A 422 -30.13 2.42 44.71
CA GLY A 422 -29.31 1.44 45.44
C GLY A 422 -27.91 1.22 44.85
N GLU A 423 -26.90 1.74 45.57
CA GLU A 423 -25.46 1.43 45.48
C GLU A 423 -24.67 1.89 44.23
N PHE A 424 -23.77 2.87 44.46
CA PHE A 424 -22.73 3.30 43.52
C PHE A 424 -21.63 2.22 43.41
N VAL A 425 -21.84 1.17 42.61
CA VAL A 425 -20.89 0.03 42.56
C VAL A 425 -19.89 0.13 41.38
N TYR A 426 -20.21 0.78 40.25
CA TYR A 426 -19.27 1.00 39.12
C TYR A 426 -19.85 1.98 38.08
N ILE A 427 -18.99 2.59 37.26
CA ILE A 427 -19.41 3.35 36.07
C ILE A 427 -19.52 2.38 34.89
N ARG A 428 -20.73 2.23 34.34
CA ARG A 428 -20.93 1.45 33.10
C ARG A 428 -20.39 2.23 31.91
N ILE A 429 -19.52 1.60 31.14
CA ILE A 429 -18.91 2.16 29.94
C ILE A 429 -19.02 1.16 28.79
N SER A 430 -19.22 1.65 27.56
CA SER A 430 -19.21 0.79 26.39
C SER A 430 -17.78 0.38 26.03
N PHE A 431 -17.62 -0.79 25.41
CA PHE A 431 -16.30 -1.28 24.97
C PHE A 431 -15.54 -0.26 24.09
N ALA A 432 -16.24 0.36 23.14
CA ALA A 432 -15.65 1.36 22.25
C ALA A 432 -15.17 2.62 22.99
N GLU A 433 -15.95 3.11 23.95
CA GLU A 433 -15.58 4.29 24.75
C GLU A 433 -14.40 3.99 25.68
N ALA A 434 -14.36 2.80 26.30
CA ALA A 434 -13.22 2.38 27.12
C ALA A 434 -11.92 2.30 26.30
N VAL A 435 -11.98 1.69 25.11
CA VAL A 435 -10.84 1.63 24.18
C VAL A 435 -10.41 3.03 23.74
N ARG A 436 -11.37 3.90 23.37
CA ARG A 436 -11.11 5.28 22.95
C ARG A 436 -10.41 6.10 24.03
N GLN A 437 -10.87 6.02 25.28
CA GLN A 437 -10.26 6.74 26.41
C GLN A 437 -8.80 6.32 26.66
N LEU A 438 -8.50 5.03 26.49
CA LEU A 438 -7.16 4.48 26.75
C LEU A 438 -6.20 4.58 25.54
N GLN A 439 -6.72 4.74 24.32
CA GLN A 439 -5.94 4.85 23.08
C GLN A 439 -5.56 6.29 22.66
N LEU A 440 -6.09 7.33 23.32
CA LEU A 440 -5.82 8.74 22.97
C LEU A 440 -4.32 8.99 22.75
N SER A 441 -3.97 9.60 21.61
CA SER A 441 -2.60 9.55 21.10
C SER A 441 -1.68 10.51 21.85
N ARG A 442 -0.44 10.05 22.13
CA ARG A 442 0.66 10.86 22.72
C ARG A 442 0.87 12.21 22.01
N ARG A 443 0.55 12.33 20.72
CA ARG A 443 0.72 13.57 19.91
C ARG A 443 -0.38 14.61 20.11
N GLU A 444 -1.55 14.24 20.65
CA GLU A 444 -2.64 15.19 20.91
C GLU A 444 -2.47 15.86 22.29
N LEU A 445 -1.71 15.21 23.20
CA LEU A 445 -1.51 15.65 24.58
C LEU A 445 -0.26 16.52 24.83
N GLU A 446 0.64 16.69 23.85
CA GLU A 446 1.82 17.56 23.99
C GLU A 446 1.46 19.06 23.99
N ALA A 447 0.18 19.42 23.86
CA ALA A 447 -0.32 20.79 23.80
C ALA A 447 -0.94 21.33 25.11
N LEU A 448 -1.02 20.55 26.19
CA LEU A 448 -1.67 20.98 27.44
C LEU A 448 -0.66 21.21 28.58
N PRO A 449 -0.65 22.40 29.22
CA PRO A 449 0.19 22.65 30.38
C PRO A 449 -0.30 21.82 31.58
N TYR A 450 0.56 20.95 32.10
CA TYR A 450 0.28 20.13 33.28
C TYR A 450 0.35 20.99 34.55
N ASN A 451 -0.79 21.14 35.24
CA ASN A 451 -0.87 21.89 36.48
C ASN A 451 -0.51 20.97 37.66
N GLN A 452 0.60 21.27 38.36
CA GLN A 452 1.10 20.52 39.51
C GLN A 452 0.27 20.85 40.76
N ASN A 453 -0.89 20.22 40.91
CA ASN A 453 -1.48 20.04 42.24
C ASN A 453 -1.25 18.60 42.65
N GLU A 454 -0.32 18.39 43.59
CA GLU A 454 -0.03 17.09 44.20
C GLU A 454 -1.29 16.54 44.90
N THR A 455 -2.02 15.65 44.23
CA THR A 455 -2.98 14.79 44.93
C THR A 455 -2.20 13.78 45.75
N THR A 456 -2.13 14.01 47.06
CA THR A 456 -1.58 13.06 48.04
C THR A 456 -2.37 11.76 47.97
N LEU A 457 -1.68 10.61 48.03
CA LEU A 457 -2.28 9.26 47.95
C LEU A 457 -3.49 9.09 48.90
N GLN A 458 -3.46 9.80 50.02
CA GLN A 458 -4.46 9.80 51.10
C GLN A 458 -5.89 10.17 50.66
N TYR A 459 -6.06 10.77 49.48
CA TYR A 459 -7.37 11.17 48.93
C TYR A 459 -7.66 10.58 47.54
N LEU A 460 -6.86 9.60 47.08
CA LEU A 460 -7.03 9.02 45.76
C LEU A 460 -8.15 7.96 45.76
N LEU A 461 -9.30 8.32 45.19
CA LEU A 461 -10.44 7.42 44.99
C LEU A 461 -10.53 7.04 43.51
N LEU A 462 -10.13 5.82 43.16
CA LEU A 462 -10.23 5.31 41.80
C LEU A 462 -11.51 4.49 41.63
N GLN A 463 -12.46 5.02 40.88
CA GLN A 463 -13.73 4.35 40.61
C GLN A 463 -13.57 3.26 39.55
N CYS A 464 -14.25 2.13 39.73
CA CYS A 464 -14.30 1.04 38.75
C CYS A 464 -15.09 1.46 37.50
N PHE A 465 -14.52 1.18 36.33
CA PHE A 465 -15.21 1.21 35.05
C PHE A 465 -15.56 -0.22 34.62
N TYR A 466 -16.84 -0.48 34.40
CA TYR A 466 -17.36 -1.78 33.99
C TYR A 466 -17.75 -1.77 32.53
N ILE A 467 -17.09 -2.61 31.71
CA ILE A 467 -17.30 -2.68 30.27
C ILE A 467 -18.53 -3.54 29.98
N THR A 468 -19.63 -2.88 29.60
CA THR A 468 -20.91 -3.55 29.36
C THR A 468 -20.82 -4.54 28.18
N GLY A 469 -21.30 -5.77 28.38
CA GLY A 469 -21.33 -6.82 27.37
C GLY A 469 -20.04 -7.63 27.24
N HIS A 470 -19.01 -7.31 28.01
CA HIS A 470 -17.72 -8.02 28.02
C HIS A 470 -17.32 -8.53 29.43
N ASP A 471 -18.06 -8.12 30.46
CA ASP A 471 -17.88 -8.47 31.87
C ASP A 471 -16.46 -8.24 32.40
N LEU A 472 -15.86 -7.12 31.97
CA LEU A 472 -14.54 -6.67 32.42
C LEU A 472 -14.67 -5.45 33.32
N ALA A 473 -13.87 -5.41 34.37
CA ALA A 473 -13.71 -4.27 35.24
C ALA A 473 -12.31 -3.69 35.09
N TYR A 474 -12.17 -2.37 34.97
CA TYR A 474 -10.86 -1.73 34.95
C TYR A 474 -10.79 -0.47 35.80
N TRP A 475 -9.58 -0.17 36.24
CA TRP A 475 -9.20 1.07 36.92
C TRP A 475 -8.00 1.65 36.20
N HIS A 476 -8.01 2.97 36.05
CA HIS A 476 -6.87 3.70 35.57
C HIS A 476 -6.45 4.73 36.61
N PHE A 477 -5.15 4.93 36.72
CA PHE A 477 -4.59 5.93 37.62
C PHE A 477 -4.54 7.30 36.93
N PRO A 478 -4.40 8.41 37.67
CA PRO A 478 -4.06 9.70 37.09
C PRO A 478 -2.73 9.62 36.31
N ARG A 479 -2.57 10.43 35.26
CA ARG A 479 -1.37 10.40 34.40
C ARG A 479 -0.04 10.45 35.15
N HIS A 480 0.03 11.25 36.22
CA HIS A 480 1.22 11.40 37.06
C HIS A 480 1.53 10.17 37.92
N ILE A 481 0.63 9.20 38.02
CA ILE A 481 0.90 7.88 38.59
C ILE A 481 1.05 6.90 37.43
N SER A 482 2.17 7.03 36.74
CA SER A 482 2.65 6.13 35.70
C SER A 482 4.17 6.15 35.70
N GLN A 483 4.82 5.08 35.22
CA GLN A 483 6.29 5.01 35.23
C GLN A 483 6.95 6.24 34.57
N THR A 484 6.30 6.78 33.53
CA THR A 484 6.81 7.87 32.70
C THR A 484 6.75 9.23 33.41
N TYR A 485 5.70 9.48 34.17
CA TYR A 485 5.37 10.80 34.72
C TYR A 485 5.45 10.90 36.26
N PHE A 486 5.76 9.79 36.93
CA PHE A 486 5.81 9.71 38.39
C PHE A 486 6.74 10.78 39.00
N LYS A 487 6.23 11.54 39.99
CA LYS A 487 6.97 12.63 40.66
C LYS A 487 7.63 13.62 39.69
N GLY A 488 6.96 13.95 38.58
CA GLY A 488 7.44 14.94 37.61
C GLY A 488 8.50 14.42 36.63
N ARG A 489 8.72 13.09 36.58
CA ARG A 489 9.59 12.46 35.57
C ARG A 489 9.05 12.69 34.16
N ASN A 490 9.93 12.58 33.17
CA ASN A 490 9.58 12.69 31.74
C ASN A 490 10.21 11.55 30.94
N GLY A 491 9.77 10.32 31.22
CA GLY A 491 10.34 9.11 30.63
C GLY A 491 10.82 8.11 31.68
N SER A 492 10.61 6.82 31.40
CA SER A 492 11.19 5.70 32.16
C SER A 492 11.06 4.42 31.35
N ASN A 493 12.11 3.59 31.36
CA ASN A 493 12.08 2.23 30.83
C ASN A 493 12.11 1.18 31.96
N ALA A 494 11.68 1.56 33.17
CA ALA A 494 11.66 0.70 34.36
C ALA A 494 10.57 -0.41 34.34
N CYS A 495 9.81 -0.55 33.24
CA CYS A 495 8.62 -1.42 33.18
C CYS A 495 8.86 -2.87 33.63
N THR A 496 10.01 -3.46 33.27
CA THR A 496 10.37 -4.82 33.67
C THR A 496 10.59 -4.92 35.18
N VAL A 497 11.32 -3.96 35.76
CA VAL A 497 11.56 -3.89 37.21
C VAL A 497 10.26 -3.68 37.98
N ILE A 498 9.42 -2.74 37.52
CA ILE A 498 8.12 -2.46 38.13
C ILE A 498 7.22 -3.70 38.08
N SER A 499 7.13 -4.38 36.93
CA SER A 499 6.31 -5.59 36.79
C SER A 499 6.79 -6.73 37.69
N MET A 500 8.10 -6.88 37.89
CA MET A 500 8.66 -7.84 38.85
C MET A 500 8.37 -7.47 40.31
N ILE A 501 8.29 -6.17 40.65
CA ILE A 501 7.88 -5.72 41.98
C ILE A 501 6.39 -5.96 42.22
N VAL A 502 5.53 -5.67 41.22
CA VAL A 502 4.10 -6.00 41.27
C VAL A 502 3.90 -7.50 41.52
N GLY A 503 4.62 -8.34 40.78
CA GLY A 503 4.62 -9.79 40.97
C GLY A 503 5.04 -10.22 42.38
N ARG A 504 6.10 -9.62 42.93
CA ARG A 504 6.56 -9.88 44.30
C ARG A 504 5.48 -9.58 45.32
N PHE A 505 4.85 -8.40 45.22
CA PHE A 505 3.79 -8.02 46.14
C PHE A 505 2.62 -8.99 46.03
N PHE A 506 2.14 -9.27 44.82
CA PHE A 506 1.05 -10.21 44.61
C PHE A 506 1.36 -11.60 45.18
N ALA A 507 2.52 -12.19 44.85
CA ALA A 507 2.87 -13.54 45.28
C ALA A 507 3.03 -13.68 46.81
N ARG A 508 3.44 -12.61 47.50
CA ARG A 508 3.78 -12.64 48.94
C ARG A 508 2.74 -11.97 49.85
N SER A 509 1.66 -11.44 49.30
CA SER A 509 0.56 -10.81 50.05
C SER A 509 -0.78 -11.47 49.75
N ASP A 510 -1.72 -11.42 50.70
CA ASP A 510 -3.09 -11.93 50.53
C ASP A 510 -3.97 -10.84 49.91
N LEU A 511 -3.56 -10.37 48.73
CA LEU A 511 -4.23 -9.29 48.02
C LEU A 511 -5.57 -9.78 47.47
N ALA A 512 -6.68 -9.27 48.01
CA ALA A 512 -8.02 -9.66 47.58
C ALA A 512 -8.27 -9.32 46.11
N PHE A 513 -8.91 -10.25 45.38
CA PHE A 513 -9.40 -9.98 44.03
C PHE A 513 -10.51 -8.92 44.10
N GLN A 514 -10.49 -7.99 43.14
CA GLN A 514 -11.46 -6.91 43.06
C GLN A 514 -11.93 -6.75 41.61
N ASN A 515 -13.24 -6.68 41.41
CA ASN A 515 -13.91 -6.49 40.12
C ASN A 515 -15.00 -5.40 40.15
N ASP A 516 -15.11 -4.65 41.24
CA ASP A 516 -16.09 -3.59 41.41
C ASP A 516 -15.64 -2.51 42.41
N GLY A 517 -16.43 -1.46 42.55
CA GLY A 517 -16.26 -0.42 43.56
C GLY A 517 -15.03 0.49 43.37
N TYR A 518 -14.65 1.16 44.45
CA TYR A 518 -13.41 1.94 44.49
C TYR A 518 -12.22 1.02 44.74
N LEU A 519 -11.13 1.21 43.99
CA LEU A 519 -9.92 0.39 44.14
C LEU A 519 -9.43 0.43 45.60
N ASN A 520 -9.29 -0.74 46.22
CA ASN A 520 -8.85 -0.84 47.61
C ASN A 520 -7.45 -0.19 47.79
N THR A 521 -7.28 0.48 48.92
CA THR A 521 -5.99 0.96 49.46
C THR A 521 -4.83 -0.02 49.30
N ASP A 522 -5.01 -1.33 49.44
CA ASP A 522 -3.94 -2.31 49.24
C ASP A 522 -3.42 -2.30 47.79
N TRP A 523 -4.33 -2.27 46.81
CA TRP A 523 -3.99 -2.16 45.39
C TRP A 523 -3.38 -0.80 45.06
N LEU A 524 -3.93 0.28 45.61
CA LEU A 524 -3.39 1.64 45.44
C LEU A 524 -1.95 1.74 45.95
N ASN A 525 -1.70 1.26 47.18
CA ASN A 525 -0.38 1.24 47.79
C ASN A 525 0.59 0.36 47.00
N LEU A 526 0.14 -0.80 46.52
CA LEU A 526 0.97 -1.71 45.72
C LEU A 526 1.43 -1.03 44.43
N ILE A 527 0.51 -0.50 43.62
CA ILE A 527 0.86 0.10 42.32
C ILE A 527 1.73 1.34 42.51
N TYR A 528 1.37 2.20 43.46
CA TYR A 528 2.15 3.39 43.77
C TYR A 528 3.58 3.05 44.21
N THR A 529 3.72 2.12 45.17
CA THR A 529 5.04 1.69 45.68
C THR A 529 5.84 0.98 44.60
N ALA A 530 5.20 0.15 43.77
CA ALA A 530 5.88 -0.55 42.68
C ALA A 530 6.44 0.42 41.63
N ILE A 531 5.70 1.47 41.27
CA ILE A 531 6.17 2.51 40.35
C ILE A 531 7.29 3.34 40.98
N GLU A 532 7.16 3.73 42.25
CA GLU A 532 8.18 4.49 42.97
C GLU A 532 9.49 3.70 43.10
N ASP A 533 9.42 2.51 43.69
CA ASP A 533 10.58 1.67 43.94
C ASP A 533 11.19 1.18 42.63
N GLY A 534 10.37 0.80 41.64
CA GLY A 534 10.86 0.32 40.35
C GLY A 534 11.62 1.38 39.59
N ASN A 535 11.13 2.63 39.58
CA ASN A 535 11.89 3.76 39.03
C ASN A 535 13.19 4.00 39.80
N ARG A 536 13.16 3.94 41.13
CA ARG A 536 14.36 4.13 41.97
C ARG A 536 15.42 3.05 41.71
N TYR A 537 15.03 1.78 41.63
CA TYR A 537 15.93 0.68 41.32
C TYR A 537 16.51 0.79 39.92
N TYR A 538 15.67 1.13 38.93
CA TYR A 538 16.10 1.33 37.55
C TYR A 538 17.10 2.48 37.41
N ASP A 539 16.86 3.61 38.06
CA ASP A 539 17.78 4.76 38.05
C ASP A 539 19.16 4.42 38.64
N THR A 540 19.20 3.58 39.68
CA THR A 540 20.46 3.07 40.25
C THR A 540 21.18 2.18 39.25
N LEU A 541 20.47 1.25 38.60
CA LEU A 541 21.05 0.33 37.62
C LEU A 541 21.61 1.03 36.38
N ILE A 542 20.92 2.06 35.86
CA ILE A 542 21.43 2.83 34.72
C ILE A 542 22.75 3.52 35.08
N LYS A 543 22.83 4.13 36.28
CA LYS A 543 24.05 4.81 36.73
C LYS A 543 25.24 3.87 36.84
N GLU A 544 25.00 2.60 37.17
CA GLU A 544 26.05 1.60 37.35
C GLU A 544 26.47 0.94 36.02
N VAL A 545 25.55 0.69 35.09
CA VAL A 545 25.80 -0.19 33.92
C VAL A 545 25.55 0.47 32.56
N GLY A 546 24.85 1.61 32.50
CA GLY A 546 24.59 2.34 31.25
C GLY A 546 23.62 1.65 30.27
N VAL A 547 22.91 0.60 30.69
CA VAL A 547 21.92 -0.11 29.86
C VAL A 547 20.56 0.58 29.93
N LEU A 548 19.94 0.81 28.77
CA LEU A 548 18.68 1.56 28.64
C LEU A 548 17.42 0.69 28.77
N ASP A 549 17.42 -0.56 28.28
CA ASP A 549 16.27 -1.48 28.34
C ASP A 549 16.70 -2.77 29.03
N LEU A 550 16.08 -3.12 30.17
CA LEU A 550 16.42 -4.32 30.95
C LEU A 550 15.52 -5.51 30.59
N SER A 551 16.14 -6.66 30.27
CA SER A 551 15.42 -7.93 30.13
C SER A 551 15.01 -8.51 31.49
N ILE A 552 14.12 -9.52 31.50
CA ILE A 552 13.70 -10.17 32.76
C ILE A 552 14.90 -10.87 33.40
N GLU A 553 15.74 -11.50 32.59
CA GLU A 553 16.95 -12.20 33.02
C GLU A 553 17.96 -11.24 33.64
N GLU A 554 18.18 -10.06 33.03
CA GLU A 554 19.08 -9.04 33.59
C GLU A 554 18.57 -8.49 34.93
N VAL A 555 17.26 -8.27 35.07
CA VAL A 555 16.66 -7.85 36.34
C VAL A 555 16.78 -8.97 37.38
N TYR A 556 16.61 -10.23 36.99
CA TYR A 556 16.78 -11.36 37.89
C TYR A 556 18.22 -11.52 38.38
N GLU A 557 19.20 -11.42 37.48
CA GLU A 557 20.62 -11.53 37.83
C GLU A 557 21.07 -10.44 38.82
N ARG A 558 20.55 -9.22 38.66
CA ARG A 558 21.00 -8.06 39.45
C ARG A 558 20.14 -7.80 40.69
N LEU A 559 18.82 -7.94 40.57
CA LEU A 559 17.84 -7.60 41.61
C LEU A 559 17.07 -8.81 42.14
N GLY A 560 17.26 -10.02 41.60
CA GLY A 560 16.53 -11.23 42.00
C GLY A 560 16.46 -11.45 43.51
N PRO A 561 17.60 -11.42 44.24
CA PRO A 561 17.61 -11.54 45.70
C PRO A 561 16.85 -10.41 46.41
N ALA A 562 16.99 -9.17 45.94
CA ALA A 562 16.31 -8.01 46.52
C ALA A 562 14.78 -8.05 46.27
N LEU A 563 14.37 -8.65 45.15
CA LEU A 563 12.98 -8.82 44.75
C LEU A 563 12.36 -10.15 45.22
N ASN A 564 13.11 -10.99 45.95
CA ASN A 564 12.68 -12.33 46.39
C ASN A 564 12.20 -13.21 45.23
N VAL A 565 12.86 -13.13 44.08
CA VAL A 565 12.58 -14.00 42.93
C VAL A 565 13.27 -15.33 43.18
N ALA A 566 12.49 -16.40 43.22
CA ALA A 566 13.00 -17.76 43.41
C ALA A 566 13.47 -18.38 42.08
N LEU A 567 12.70 -18.17 41.01
CA LEU A 567 12.98 -18.72 39.70
C LEU A 567 12.34 -17.87 38.60
N VAL A 568 13.06 -17.67 37.50
CA VAL A 568 12.51 -17.17 36.23
C VAL A 568 12.49 -18.33 35.24
N HIS A 569 11.30 -18.64 34.73
CA HIS A 569 11.15 -19.69 33.71
C HIS A 569 11.56 -19.15 32.32
N PRO A 570 11.86 -20.03 31.34
CA PRO A 570 12.13 -19.59 29.98
C PRO A 570 10.96 -18.78 29.38
N SER A 571 11.30 -17.69 28.70
CA SER A 571 10.34 -16.83 28.02
C SER A 571 9.71 -17.56 26.82
N LEU A 572 8.39 -17.75 26.85
CA LEU A 572 7.64 -18.44 25.79
C LEU A 572 7.21 -17.44 24.70
N PRO A 573 7.54 -17.66 23.42
CA PRO A 573 7.06 -16.82 22.33
C PRO A 573 5.57 -17.09 22.09
N ILE A 574 4.78 -16.04 22.07
CA ILE A 574 3.32 -16.07 21.91
C ILE A 574 2.85 -14.96 20.97
N SER A 575 1.62 -15.08 20.49
CA SER A 575 0.94 -14.04 19.69
C SER A 575 -0.53 -13.94 20.06
N PHE A 576 -1.17 -12.81 19.76
CA PHE A 576 -2.63 -12.69 19.92
C PHE A 576 -3.38 -13.58 18.92
N GLU A 577 -2.86 -13.72 17.70
CA GLU A 577 -3.41 -14.54 16.62
C GLU A 577 -2.28 -15.32 15.93
N ALA A 578 -2.40 -16.66 15.87
CA ALA A 578 -1.46 -17.57 15.21
C ALA A 578 -2.18 -18.71 14.48
N GLU A 579 -1.53 -19.26 13.46
CA GLU A 579 -2.01 -20.47 12.75
C GLU A 579 -2.01 -21.71 13.65
N VAL A 580 -1.08 -21.76 14.61
CA VAL A 580 -0.98 -22.85 15.59
C VAL A 580 -1.58 -22.37 16.91
N GLU A 581 -2.63 -23.05 17.37
CA GLU A 581 -3.37 -22.68 18.59
C GLU A 581 -2.45 -22.62 19.82
N THR A 582 -1.49 -23.54 19.94
CA THR A 582 -0.55 -23.58 21.08
C THR A 582 0.41 -22.37 21.12
N ALA A 583 0.56 -21.62 20.03
CA ALA A 583 1.35 -20.39 19.99
C ALA A 583 0.55 -19.13 20.33
N THR A 584 -0.74 -19.27 20.65
CA THR A 584 -1.60 -18.15 21.02
C THR A 584 -1.52 -17.84 22.52
N ILE A 585 -1.60 -16.56 22.88
CA ILE A 585 -1.66 -16.13 24.28
C ILE A 585 -2.87 -16.71 25.01
N ILE A 586 -4.02 -16.81 24.33
CA ILE A 586 -5.25 -17.35 24.91
C ILE A 586 -5.06 -18.81 25.33
N TYR A 587 -4.43 -19.62 24.48
CA TYR A 587 -4.15 -21.02 24.81
C TYR A 587 -3.23 -21.12 26.02
N GLN A 588 -2.12 -20.37 26.03
CA GLN A 588 -1.13 -20.42 27.11
C GLN A 588 -1.73 -19.97 28.45
N LEU A 589 -2.49 -18.88 28.47
CA LEU A 589 -3.15 -18.41 29.70
C LEU A 589 -4.24 -19.36 30.20
N LYS A 590 -5.00 -20.01 29.30
CA LYS A 590 -5.95 -21.07 29.68
C LYS A 590 -5.24 -22.24 30.36
N GLN A 591 -4.13 -22.73 29.80
CA GLN A 591 -3.34 -23.80 30.42
C GLN A 591 -2.83 -23.42 31.81
N LEU A 592 -2.51 -22.15 32.04
CA LEU A 592 -2.11 -21.65 33.35
C LEU A 592 -3.30 -21.57 34.32
N LEU A 593 -4.46 -21.08 33.90
CA LEU A 593 -5.67 -21.04 34.75
C LEU A 593 -6.09 -22.44 35.23
N LEU A 594 -5.91 -23.47 34.38
CA LEU A 594 -6.19 -24.87 34.74
C LEU A 594 -5.33 -25.40 35.89
N LYS A 595 -4.15 -24.81 36.15
CA LYS A 595 -3.27 -25.23 37.25
C LYS A 595 -3.83 -24.88 38.63
N ARG A 596 -4.81 -23.97 38.73
CA ARG A 596 -5.43 -23.54 40.00
C ARG A 596 -4.40 -23.13 41.06
N GLN A 597 -3.36 -22.43 40.63
CA GLN A 597 -2.26 -21.96 41.47
C GLN A 597 -2.11 -20.45 41.34
N LYS A 598 -1.70 -19.81 42.44
CA LYS A 598 -1.33 -18.40 42.43
C LYS A 598 -0.05 -18.22 41.63
N MET A 599 -0.11 -17.51 40.51
CA MET A 599 1.02 -17.37 39.59
C MET A 599 1.18 -15.94 39.09
N VAL A 600 2.42 -15.58 38.77
CA VAL A 600 2.79 -14.31 38.14
C VAL A 600 3.38 -14.61 36.77
N CYS A 601 2.81 -14.00 35.74
CA CYS A 601 3.30 -14.12 34.37
C CYS A 601 3.59 -12.72 33.82
N LEU A 602 4.84 -12.48 33.42
CA LEU A 602 5.23 -11.26 32.76
C LEU A 602 4.93 -11.36 31.27
N PHE A 603 4.33 -10.32 30.72
CA PHE A 603 3.95 -10.20 29.32
C PHE A 603 4.71 -9.04 28.70
N ILE A 604 5.51 -9.34 27.67
CA ILE A 604 6.26 -8.34 26.91
C ILE A 604 5.68 -8.23 25.50
N HIS A 605 5.21 -7.04 25.14
CA HIS A 605 4.73 -6.72 23.80
C HIS A 605 5.19 -5.33 23.39
N LYS A 606 5.78 -5.18 22.19
CA LYS A 606 6.33 -3.89 21.69
C LYS A 606 7.26 -3.18 22.69
N LYS A 607 8.16 -3.94 23.33
CA LYS A 607 9.08 -3.50 24.40
C LYS A 607 8.41 -2.97 25.68
N ARG A 608 7.10 -3.19 25.86
CA ARG A 608 6.39 -2.88 27.10
C ARG A 608 6.24 -4.16 27.92
N THR A 609 6.72 -4.12 29.16
CA THR A 609 6.51 -5.20 30.12
C THR A 609 5.32 -4.88 31.01
N SER A 610 4.44 -5.86 31.15
CA SER A 610 3.23 -5.85 31.99
C SER A 610 3.09 -7.19 32.71
N SER A 611 2.15 -7.31 33.65
CA SER A 611 2.00 -8.53 34.45
C SER A 611 0.57 -9.05 34.47
N PHE A 612 0.41 -10.35 34.23
CA PHE A 612 -0.79 -11.12 34.56
C PHE A 612 -0.62 -11.77 35.92
N LEU A 613 -1.56 -11.49 36.81
CA LEU A 613 -1.64 -12.01 38.17
C LEU A 613 -2.80 -13.00 38.22
N ILE A 614 -2.48 -14.28 38.41
CA ILE A 614 -3.44 -15.38 38.37
C ILE A 614 -3.73 -15.85 39.79
N TYR A 615 -5.01 -15.90 40.16
CA TYR A 615 -5.48 -16.42 41.43
C TYR A 615 -5.77 -17.93 41.36
N GLU A 616 -5.70 -18.60 42.50
CA GLU A 616 -6.04 -20.03 42.64
C GLU A 616 -7.51 -20.31 42.26
N THR A 617 -8.38 -19.32 42.45
CA THR A 617 -9.81 -19.35 42.11
C THR A 617 -10.09 -19.30 40.60
N GLY A 618 -9.07 -19.07 39.75
CA GLY A 618 -9.22 -18.91 38.31
C GLY A 618 -9.58 -17.48 37.87
N GLN A 619 -9.48 -16.51 38.79
CA GLN A 619 -9.57 -15.08 38.48
C GLN A 619 -8.21 -14.55 38.02
N MET A 620 -8.21 -13.49 37.22
CA MET A 620 -6.99 -12.88 36.67
C MET A 620 -7.06 -11.36 36.73
N VAL A 621 -5.92 -10.75 37.03
CA VAL A 621 -5.74 -9.29 36.95
C VAL A 621 -4.56 -8.99 36.03
N TYR A 622 -4.78 -8.15 35.03
CA TYR A 622 -3.73 -7.56 34.20
C TYR A 622 -3.33 -6.20 34.77
N VAL A 623 -2.02 -5.95 34.89
CA VAL A 623 -1.46 -4.70 35.41
C VAL A 623 -0.40 -4.17 34.45
N ASP A 624 -0.51 -2.90 34.08
CA ASP A 624 0.47 -2.18 33.26
C ASP A 624 0.79 -0.82 33.92
N SER A 625 2.08 -0.50 34.00
CA SER A 625 2.60 0.73 34.64
C SER A 625 2.77 1.92 33.68
N HIS A 626 2.56 1.72 32.38
CA HIS A 626 2.62 2.78 31.37
C HIS A 626 1.43 3.74 31.45
N ALA A 627 1.56 4.90 30.81
CA ALA A 627 0.44 5.82 30.60
C ALA A 627 -0.38 5.41 29.37
N PHE A 628 -1.70 5.52 29.49
CA PHE A 628 -2.71 5.22 28.45
C PHE A 628 -3.51 6.49 28.15
N GLY A 629 -3.14 7.22 27.09
CA GLY A 629 -3.75 8.51 26.76
C GLY A 629 -3.55 9.59 27.82
N GLU A 630 -4.65 10.17 28.32
CA GLU A 630 -4.69 11.09 29.46
C GLU A 630 -4.53 10.38 30.82
N ASN A 631 -4.52 9.05 30.83
CA ASN A 631 -4.50 8.24 32.04
C ASN A 631 -3.12 7.65 32.33
N GLY A 632 -2.89 7.30 33.58
CA GLY A 632 -1.66 6.68 34.08
C GLY A 632 -1.68 5.16 33.98
N ALA A 633 -1.13 4.49 34.98
CA ALA A 633 -1.12 3.03 35.09
C ALA A 633 -2.54 2.43 34.96
N LEU A 634 -2.61 1.18 34.52
CA LEU A 634 -3.86 0.48 34.20
C LEU A 634 -3.93 -0.86 34.94
N MET A 635 -5.11 -1.16 35.49
CA MET A 635 -5.45 -2.46 36.05
C MET A 635 -6.76 -2.96 35.43
N VAL A 636 -6.79 -4.19 34.94
CA VAL A 636 -7.98 -4.81 34.34
C VAL A 636 -8.22 -6.18 34.99
N SER A 637 -9.41 -6.38 35.53
CA SER A 637 -9.84 -7.61 36.19
C SER A 637 -10.74 -8.45 35.28
N SER A 638 -10.47 -9.74 35.26
CA SER A 638 -11.27 -10.79 34.60
C SER A 638 -11.73 -11.80 35.65
N SER A 639 -13.04 -11.93 35.81
CA SER A 639 -13.66 -12.70 36.90
C SER A 639 -13.74 -14.21 36.62
N SER A 640 -13.68 -14.64 35.36
CA SER A 640 -13.77 -16.06 34.99
C SER A 640 -12.86 -16.41 33.81
N GLU A 641 -12.79 -17.71 33.51
CA GLU A 641 -12.13 -18.23 32.31
C GLU A 641 -12.86 -17.77 31.03
N ASP A 642 -14.19 -17.64 31.08
CA ASP A 642 -15.00 -17.20 29.94
C ASP A 642 -14.72 -15.74 29.57
N THR A 643 -14.41 -14.89 30.57
CA THR A 643 -14.07 -13.48 30.34
C THR A 643 -12.63 -13.27 29.86
N LEU A 644 -11.79 -14.31 29.86
CA LEU A 644 -10.40 -14.22 29.38
C LEU A 644 -10.32 -13.81 27.91
N GLN A 645 -11.22 -14.35 27.06
CA GLN A 645 -11.24 -14.00 25.64
C GLN A 645 -11.57 -12.51 25.45
N ASN A 646 -12.54 -12.00 26.22
CA ASN A 646 -12.91 -10.59 26.20
C ASN A 646 -11.75 -9.71 26.69
N LEU A 647 -11.05 -10.12 27.75
CA LEU A 647 -9.86 -9.42 28.24
C LEU A 647 -8.80 -9.33 27.15
N LEU A 648 -8.49 -10.43 26.45
CA LEU A 648 -7.47 -10.44 25.42
C LEU A 648 -7.84 -9.61 24.19
N ILE A 649 -9.12 -9.58 23.81
CA ILE A 649 -9.63 -8.68 22.76
C ILE A 649 -9.45 -7.22 23.19
N PHE A 650 -9.83 -6.90 24.44
CA PHE A 650 -9.66 -5.56 24.99
C PHE A 650 -8.18 -5.13 25.02
N LEU A 651 -7.29 -6.01 25.49
CA LEU A 651 -5.84 -5.76 25.53
C LEU A 651 -5.24 -5.60 24.13
N ARG A 652 -5.63 -6.43 23.17
CA ARG A 652 -5.20 -6.32 21.77
C ARG A 652 -5.54 -4.93 21.22
N ASP A 653 -6.75 -4.46 21.48
CA ASP A 653 -7.21 -3.18 20.96
C ASP A 653 -6.46 -2.04 21.65
N ILE A 654 -6.40 -1.95 22.99
CA ILE A 654 -5.71 -0.83 23.68
C ILE A 654 -4.19 -0.80 23.46
N LEU A 655 -3.56 -1.95 23.21
CA LEU A 655 -2.12 -2.03 22.93
C LEU A 655 -1.77 -1.84 21.44
N CYS A 656 -2.76 -1.49 20.60
CA CYS A 656 -2.62 -1.35 19.14
C CYS A 656 -1.98 -2.60 18.51
N GLY A 657 -2.48 -3.78 18.89
CA GLY A 657 -2.04 -5.10 18.46
C GLY A 657 -2.61 -5.54 17.11
N SER A 658 -2.75 -4.64 16.13
CA SER A 658 -3.15 -5.00 14.76
C SER A 658 -2.02 -5.64 13.94
N ASP A 659 -0.82 -5.76 14.52
CA ASP A 659 0.33 -6.42 13.90
C ASP A 659 0.47 -7.83 14.51
N ASN A 660 0.67 -8.87 13.69
CA ASN A 660 1.07 -10.23 14.11
C ASN A 660 2.48 -10.26 14.76
N GLN A 661 2.84 -9.27 15.57
CA GLN A 661 4.12 -9.21 16.25
C GLN A 661 4.17 -10.22 17.40
N LEU A 662 5.30 -10.91 17.50
CA LEU A 662 5.61 -11.83 18.57
C LEU A 662 5.67 -11.06 19.90
N ALA A 663 4.96 -11.58 20.89
CA ALA A 663 5.07 -11.22 22.29
C ALA A 663 5.76 -12.36 23.06
N THR A 664 6.19 -12.11 24.29
CA THR A 664 6.69 -13.17 25.16
C THR A 664 5.91 -13.24 26.46
N LEU A 665 5.73 -14.47 26.96
CA LEU A 665 5.12 -14.76 28.26
C LEU A 665 6.13 -15.52 29.12
N THR A 666 6.43 -14.98 30.29
CA THR A 666 7.48 -15.51 31.19
C THR A 666 6.92 -15.69 32.58
N ILE A 667 6.94 -16.92 33.09
CA ILE A 667 6.49 -17.21 34.46
C ILE A 667 7.62 -16.84 35.44
N VAL A 668 7.26 -16.15 36.52
CA VAL A 668 8.20 -15.76 37.57
C VAL A 668 7.70 -16.26 38.91
N ASP A 669 8.50 -17.12 39.55
CA ASP A 669 8.22 -17.64 40.88
C ASP A 669 8.95 -16.81 41.93
N TYR A 670 8.26 -16.55 43.04
CA TYR A 670 8.80 -15.79 44.16
C TYR A 670 8.95 -16.67 45.38
N GLU A 671 9.94 -16.35 46.22
CA GLU A 671 10.12 -17.03 47.49
C GLU A 671 8.86 -16.86 48.36
N LYS A 672 8.46 -17.91 49.07
CA LYS A 672 7.35 -17.83 50.04
C LYS A 672 7.72 -16.91 51.20
N ARG A 673 6.72 -16.26 51.79
CA ARG A 673 6.90 -15.45 53.01
C ARG A 673 7.28 -16.40 54.15
N LYS A 674 8.45 -16.21 54.78
CA LYS A 674 8.81 -16.95 56.00
C LYS A 674 7.87 -16.50 57.12
N THR A 675 6.87 -17.32 57.46
CA THR A 675 6.06 -17.14 58.67
C THR A 675 6.90 -17.50 59.90
N LYS A 676 6.66 -16.82 61.02
CA LYS A 676 7.43 -16.97 62.29
C LYS A 676 7.44 -18.40 62.87
N GLU A 677 6.60 -19.32 62.36
CA GLU A 677 6.56 -20.71 62.82
C GLU A 677 7.75 -21.56 62.34
N ASN A 678 8.42 -21.19 61.24
CA ASN A 678 9.59 -21.94 60.74
C ASN A 678 10.93 -21.52 61.36
N MET A 679 10.92 -20.72 62.43
CA MET A 679 12.15 -20.30 63.14
C MET A 679 12.48 -21.20 64.35
N PHE A 680 11.64 -22.19 64.68
CA PHE A 680 11.87 -23.14 65.79
C PHE A 680 12.34 -24.54 65.38
N TYR A 681 12.54 -24.80 64.08
CA TYR A 681 13.22 -26.00 63.61
C TYR A 681 14.35 -25.63 62.64
N LYS A 682 15.46 -25.14 63.21
CA LYS A 682 16.78 -25.30 62.63
C LYS A 682 17.85 -25.28 63.72
#